data_AF-A0A419YET3-F1
#
_entry.id   AF-A0A419YET3-F1
#
_cell.length_a   1.000
_cell.length_b   1.000
_cell.length_c   1.000
_cell.angle_alpha   90.00
_cell.angle_beta   90.00
_cell.angle_gamma   90.00
#
_symmetry.space_group_name_H-M   'P 1'
#
loop_
_entity.id
_entity.type
_entity.pdbx_description
1 polymer ?
#
loop_
_entity_poly.entity_id
_entity_poly.type
_entity_poly.pdbx_seq_one_letter_code
_entity_poly.pdbx_strand_id
1 'polypeptide(L)'
;MPSPTSARRTRRTLLRVTAPAAVAASLVLVPLPGAVAAPSAGAVIAEVYGGGGNSGATLKNDFIELGNPSGAAFGLSGYSVQYLPGTPGANSQWGVTPLTGSVAAGGRYLIGEGPGAGGTVDLPAADAAGTLALSATSGTVALVNGTAALTCKTAADCAADPRIVDLVGFGTAVVREANPIAGASNTASVARPASLADTDDNAKDFAAGDPTPTNSKGDSAGGGTGGGTTPPTPPVPGPLRIHDIQGTTRVSPKNGQTVTNVPGVVTGVRGYGTKGFWIQDTAPDADPATSEGVFVYTGSATPAVKVGDSVLVTGKVSEYYPNSSGGSQSITELTAPKVTVLSSGNPAPAPVVLDGSNIPAAYAPDAAGGSIDGLTLDPSTYALDFYESLEGMNVQVADVPVVQATDKYNELWVDAVATDPRTERGGVVYLGYDKPNNGRIMIQSLPPLTEQPFPVANVGDELTGATAGPLDYNQFGGYTIAANTVGAVQDNGLQREVVDRQLPSELSIATYNVENLDPSDGAEKFAQLAQGIVTNLGSPDIVALEEIQDDNGAVSDGTVDASATVQTFIDAIKAAGGPSYDWRSINPEDGKDGGEPGGNIRQVFLFNPDRVSFTDIAGGDATTAVDVTGSGKRTSLTASPGRIDPGNEAWTSSRKPLVGQFSFHNKPVFVIANHFNSKGGDQGIDSRFQAPTRSSEVQRQKQATVEQAFVAKLLNADPNARIVSLGDFNDYQFSPALQTLTEDCGLRDLVNDLPEDQRYSYVYQGNSQVLDHILVSNAFKPQHVRYDVVHINSEFASQASDHDPQVVRIKP
;
A
#
# COMPACT_ATOMS: atom_id res chain seq x y z
N MET A 1 -65.50 -9.77 11.02
CA MET A 1 -65.58 -10.29 12.40
C MET A 1 -65.73 -11.81 12.36
N PRO A 2 -65.12 -12.61 13.25
CA PRO A 2 -63.87 -12.42 13.98
C PRO A 2 -62.90 -13.61 13.81
N SER A 3 -61.61 -13.40 14.11
CA SER A 3 -60.66 -14.46 14.50
C SER A 3 -61.08 -15.08 15.85
N PRO A 4 -60.62 -16.28 16.26
CA PRO A 4 -59.26 -16.41 16.80
C PRO A 4 -58.54 -17.74 16.50
N THR A 5 -57.24 -17.65 16.78
CA THR A 5 -56.11 -18.59 16.74
C THR A 5 -56.26 -19.88 17.56
N SER A 6 -55.65 -20.99 17.09
CA SER A 6 -54.33 -21.47 17.59
C SER A 6 -54.06 -22.95 17.26
N ALA A 7 -52.75 -23.25 17.23
CA ALA A 7 -52.11 -24.56 17.37
C ALA A 7 -52.09 -25.52 16.16
N ARG A 8 -50.97 -25.48 15.41
CA ARG A 8 -50.40 -26.71 14.82
C ARG A 8 -48.87 -26.72 14.91
N ARG A 9 -48.42 -27.77 15.61
CA ARG A 9 -47.07 -28.29 15.78
C ARG A 9 -46.18 -28.16 14.53
N THR A 10 -45.06 -27.45 14.67
CA THR A 10 -43.88 -27.66 13.83
C THR A 10 -42.96 -28.69 14.48
N ARG A 11 -42.71 -29.79 13.75
CA ARG A 11 -41.64 -30.74 14.05
C ARG A 11 -40.31 -30.02 13.82
N ARG A 12 -39.56 -29.75 14.89
CA ARG A 12 -38.13 -29.41 14.80
C ARG A 12 -37.35 -30.71 14.61
N THR A 13 -36.77 -30.87 13.44
CA THR A 13 -35.70 -31.82 13.16
C THR A 13 -34.47 -31.36 13.95
N LEU A 14 -34.03 -32.16 14.94
CA LEU A 14 -32.74 -31.96 15.58
C LEU A 14 -31.65 -32.30 14.56
N LEU A 15 -31.03 -31.29 13.93
CA LEU A 15 -29.65 -31.44 13.47
C LEU A 15 -28.75 -31.27 14.70
N ARG A 16 -28.11 -32.36 15.09
CA ARG A 16 -26.96 -32.36 16.01
C ARG A 16 -25.82 -31.63 15.31
N VAL A 17 -25.65 -30.35 15.62
CA VAL A 17 -24.37 -29.67 15.45
C VAL A 17 -23.52 -30.10 16.64
N THR A 18 -22.56 -30.99 16.39
CA THR A 18 -21.42 -31.22 17.28
C THR A 18 -20.64 -29.92 17.38
N ALA A 19 -20.80 -29.20 18.49
CA ALA A 19 -19.89 -28.14 18.86
C ALA A 19 -18.46 -28.73 18.95
N PRO A 20 -17.44 -28.15 18.30
CA PRO A 20 -16.09 -28.41 18.75
C PRO A 20 -16.00 -27.83 20.16
N ALA A 21 -15.92 -28.71 21.15
CA ALA A 21 -15.51 -28.32 22.48
C ALA A 21 -14.13 -27.68 22.33
N ALA A 22 -14.07 -26.35 22.37
CA ALA A 22 -12.84 -25.64 22.61
C ALA A 22 -12.37 -26.10 24.00
N VAL A 23 -11.47 -27.08 24.00
CA VAL A 23 -10.60 -27.32 25.14
C VAL A 23 -9.84 -26.02 25.28
N ALA A 24 -10.25 -25.20 26.26
CA ALA A 24 -9.41 -24.14 26.79
C ALA A 24 -8.15 -24.84 27.31
N ALA A 25 -7.16 -24.99 26.43
CA ALA A 25 -5.79 -25.22 26.83
C ALA A 25 -5.40 -23.96 27.57
N SER A 26 -5.66 -23.98 28.88
CA SER A 26 -5.05 -23.05 29.81
C SER A 26 -3.55 -23.25 29.60
N LEU A 27 -2.90 -22.35 28.86
CA LEU A 27 -1.47 -22.19 28.95
C LEU A 27 -1.21 -21.75 30.38
N VAL A 28 -1.06 -22.73 31.26
CA VAL A 28 -0.31 -22.55 32.49
C VAL A 28 1.09 -22.19 32.00
N LEU A 29 1.42 -20.88 31.99
CA LEU A 29 2.80 -20.46 31.96
C LEU A 29 3.45 -21.08 33.20
N VAL A 30 4.11 -22.21 33.01
CA VAL A 30 5.05 -22.72 34.00
C VAL A 30 6.27 -21.80 33.87
N PRO A 31 6.58 -20.95 34.86
CA PRO A 31 7.81 -20.17 34.82
C PRO A 31 8.97 -21.16 34.72
N LEU A 32 9.78 -21.02 33.67
CA LEU A 32 11.02 -21.77 33.55
C LEU A 32 11.89 -21.37 34.75
N PRO A 33 12.44 -22.34 35.51
CA PRO A 33 13.25 -22.01 36.67
C PRO A 33 14.49 -21.25 36.22
N GLY A 34 14.60 -19.99 36.65
CA GLY A 34 15.86 -19.25 36.59
C GLY A 34 16.89 -19.89 37.50
N ALA A 35 18.17 -19.69 37.17
CA ALA A 35 19.25 -19.93 38.12
C ALA A 35 18.97 -19.12 39.39
N VAL A 36 19.11 -19.74 40.56
CA VAL A 36 19.16 -18.99 41.83
C VAL A 36 20.53 -19.29 42.41
N ALA A 37 21.46 -18.35 42.26
CA ALA A 37 22.69 -18.34 43.03
C ALA A 37 22.46 -17.47 44.28
N ALA A 38 23.27 -17.64 45.31
CA ALA A 38 23.31 -16.63 46.37
C ALA A 38 24.09 -15.41 45.84
N PRO A 39 23.64 -14.16 46.10
CA PRO A 39 24.33 -12.97 45.62
C PRO A 39 25.82 -13.02 45.97
N SER A 40 26.67 -12.78 44.98
CA SER A 40 28.12 -12.84 45.14
C SER A 40 28.56 -11.85 46.23
N ALA A 41 29.19 -12.35 47.28
CA ALA A 41 29.82 -11.51 48.31
C ALA A 41 31.14 -10.87 47.82
N GLY A 42 31.47 -11.00 46.53
CA GLY A 42 32.73 -10.64 45.90
C GLY A 42 32.56 -9.74 44.67
N ALA A 43 33.40 -9.93 43.65
CA ALA A 43 33.30 -9.17 42.40
C ALA A 43 32.08 -9.59 41.57
N VAL A 44 31.52 -8.62 40.83
CA VAL A 44 30.42 -8.75 39.86
C VAL A 44 30.86 -8.16 38.52
N ILE A 45 30.23 -8.56 37.43
CA ILE A 45 30.34 -7.94 36.11
C ILE A 45 29.61 -6.60 36.18
N ALA A 46 30.37 -5.54 35.95
CA ALA A 46 29.94 -4.16 36.06
C ALA A 46 29.49 -3.59 34.72
N GLU A 47 30.18 -3.92 33.63
CA GLU A 47 29.89 -3.39 32.29
C GLU A 47 30.40 -4.35 31.22
N VAL A 48 29.65 -4.49 30.12
CA VAL A 48 30.06 -5.28 28.94
C VAL A 48 29.83 -4.47 27.68
N TYR A 49 30.87 -4.40 26.83
CA TYR A 49 30.82 -3.73 25.54
C TYR A 49 31.50 -4.58 24.46
N GLY A 50 30.72 -4.99 23.46
CA GLY A 50 31.20 -5.74 22.29
C GLY A 50 31.20 -4.96 20.98
N GLY A 51 31.14 -3.63 21.07
CA GLY A 51 31.11 -2.74 19.91
C GLY A 51 32.49 -2.33 19.40
N GLY A 52 33.57 -2.72 20.07
CA GLY A 52 34.92 -2.22 19.87
C GLY A 52 35.37 -2.27 18.41
N GLY A 53 35.65 -1.11 17.84
CA GLY A 53 36.12 -0.98 16.48
C GLY A 53 35.15 -1.45 15.39
N ASN A 54 33.87 -1.65 15.71
CA ASN A 54 32.81 -1.83 14.71
C ASN A 54 32.42 -0.48 14.08
N SER A 55 31.69 -0.52 12.96
CA SER A 55 31.21 0.70 12.31
C SER A 55 30.32 1.51 13.26
N GLY A 56 30.64 2.79 13.46
CA GLY A 56 29.97 3.70 14.39
C GLY A 56 30.51 3.71 15.82
N ALA A 57 31.35 2.73 16.20
CA ALA A 57 31.92 2.66 17.54
C ALA A 57 32.94 3.78 17.82
N THR A 58 32.93 4.30 19.05
CA THR A 58 33.95 5.28 19.50
C THR A 58 35.21 4.59 20.03
N LEU A 59 35.06 3.52 20.81
CA LEU A 59 36.18 2.75 21.35
C LEU A 59 36.72 1.75 20.33
N LYS A 60 38.03 1.51 20.33
CA LYS A 60 38.68 0.54 19.42
C LYS A 60 38.56 -0.92 19.86
N ASN A 61 38.39 -1.15 21.15
CA ASN A 61 38.41 -2.48 21.75
C ASN A 61 37.09 -2.79 22.45
N ASP A 62 36.71 -4.06 22.39
CA ASP A 62 35.74 -4.64 23.31
C ASP A 62 36.29 -4.56 24.74
N PHE A 63 35.40 -4.55 25.74
CA PHE A 63 35.83 -4.69 27.12
C PHE A 63 34.77 -5.34 28.01
N ILE A 64 35.27 -5.89 29.11
CA ILE A 64 34.48 -6.34 30.25
C ILE A 64 35.03 -5.61 31.47
N GLU A 65 34.15 -5.02 32.29
CA GLU A 65 34.53 -4.41 33.56
C GLU A 65 33.97 -5.23 34.71
N LEU A 66 34.76 -5.41 35.77
CA LEU A 66 34.29 -5.94 37.05
C LEU A 66 34.16 -4.82 38.07
N GLY A 67 33.15 -4.92 38.94
CA GLY A 67 32.94 -4.08 40.11
C GLY A 67 32.95 -4.91 41.39
N ASN A 68 33.19 -4.28 42.53
CA ASN A 68 33.15 -4.95 43.83
C ASN A 68 32.20 -4.22 44.79
N PRO A 69 30.94 -4.67 44.97
CA PRO A 69 29.98 -4.07 45.89
C PRO A 69 30.34 -4.26 47.38
N SER A 70 31.31 -5.13 47.69
CA SER A 70 31.65 -5.47 49.08
C SER A 70 32.56 -4.45 49.76
N GLY A 71 32.63 -4.52 51.09
CA GLY A 71 33.51 -3.67 51.91
C GLY A 71 34.98 -4.12 51.99
N ALA A 72 35.39 -5.17 51.27
CA ALA A 72 36.76 -5.70 51.27
C ALA A 72 37.27 -5.96 49.85
N ALA A 73 38.59 -5.96 49.66
CA ALA A 73 39.17 -6.28 48.35
C ALA A 73 38.93 -7.75 47.96
N PHE A 74 38.59 -7.97 46.68
CA PHE A 74 38.34 -9.30 46.12
C PHE A 74 39.51 -9.75 45.25
N GLY A 75 40.17 -10.85 45.60
CA GLY A 75 41.29 -11.41 44.84
C GLY A 75 40.84 -12.18 43.61
N LEU A 76 41.45 -11.90 42.45
CA LEU A 76 41.10 -12.50 41.15
C LEU A 76 42.02 -13.66 40.74
N SER A 77 42.99 -14.04 41.58
CA SER A 77 43.87 -15.17 41.29
C SER A 77 43.07 -16.47 41.17
N GLY A 78 43.16 -17.13 40.02
CA GLY A 78 42.40 -18.35 39.71
C GLY A 78 41.05 -18.11 39.06
N TYR A 79 40.62 -16.86 38.86
CA TYR A 79 39.37 -16.51 38.18
C TYR A 79 39.58 -16.24 36.68
N SER A 80 38.50 -16.28 35.90
CA SER A 80 38.47 -15.84 34.50
C SER A 80 37.17 -15.09 34.20
N VAL A 81 37.18 -14.20 33.20
CA VAL A 81 35.96 -13.84 32.47
C VAL A 81 35.85 -14.73 31.24
N GLN A 82 34.64 -15.19 30.94
CA GLN A 82 34.38 -16.08 29.82
C GLN A 82 33.22 -15.58 28.97
N TYR A 83 33.27 -15.82 27.67
CA TYR A 83 32.25 -15.36 26.72
C TYR A 83 31.65 -16.49 25.89
N LEU A 84 30.34 -16.42 25.67
CA LEU A 84 29.57 -17.30 24.79
C LEU A 84 28.68 -16.47 23.85
N PRO A 85 28.56 -16.81 22.55
CA PRO A 85 27.62 -16.14 21.65
C PRO A 85 26.17 -16.28 22.12
N GLY A 86 25.33 -15.28 21.85
CA GLY A 86 23.95 -15.19 22.37
C GLY A 86 23.06 -16.41 22.03
N THR A 87 23.28 -17.04 20.88
CA THR A 87 22.57 -18.27 20.48
C THR A 87 23.58 -19.41 20.27
N PRO A 88 24.04 -20.07 21.35
CA PRO A 88 25.09 -21.08 21.26
C PRO A 88 24.57 -22.35 20.56
N GLY A 89 25.31 -22.82 19.56
CA GLY A 89 25.06 -24.08 18.88
C GLY A 89 25.81 -25.27 19.51
N ALA A 90 25.59 -26.46 18.96
CA ALA A 90 26.21 -27.71 19.45
C ALA A 90 27.75 -27.64 19.52
N ASN A 91 28.39 -26.83 18.67
CA ASN A 91 29.85 -26.68 18.61
C ASN A 91 30.38 -25.38 19.25
N SER A 92 29.52 -24.51 19.78
CA SER A 92 29.97 -23.29 20.46
C SER A 92 30.84 -23.63 21.67
N GLN A 93 31.88 -22.84 21.92
CA GLN A 93 32.78 -22.98 23.05
C GLN A 93 32.84 -21.66 23.79
N TRP A 94 33.04 -21.72 25.11
CA TRP A 94 33.32 -20.53 25.90
C TRP A 94 34.75 -20.07 25.63
N GLY A 95 34.91 -18.82 25.23
CA GLY A 95 36.22 -18.16 25.22
C GLY A 95 36.61 -17.77 26.65
N VAL A 96 37.91 -17.75 26.96
CA VAL A 96 38.42 -17.53 28.32
C VAL A 96 39.51 -16.47 28.37
N THR A 97 39.35 -15.49 29.26
CA THR A 97 40.40 -14.54 29.66
C THR A 97 40.73 -14.73 31.15
N PRO A 98 41.87 -15.35 31.50
CA PRO A 98 42.31 -15.49 32.90
C PRO A 98 42.60 -14.15 33.57
N LEU A 99 42.26 -14.02 34.85
CA LEU A 99 42.43 -12.79 35.62
C LEU A 99 43.57 -12.90 36.63
N THR A 100 44.12 -11.75 37.03
CA THR A 100 45.14 -11.63 38.08
C THR A 100 44.91 -10.38 38.92
N GLY A 101 45.58 -10.25 40.07
CA GLY A 101 45.41 -9.08 40.94
C GLY A 101 44.12 -9.13 41.76
N SER A 102 43.50 -7.97 42.00
CA SER A 102 42.32 -7.83 42.87
C SER A 102 41.48 -6.60 42.52
N VAL A 103 40.18 -6.65 42.80
CA VAL A 103 39.28 -5.49 42.74
C VAL A 103 39.13 -4.90 44.14
N ALA A 104 39.48 -3.63 44.33
CA ALA A 104 39.35 -2.95 45.63
C ALA A 104 37.87 -2.85 46.06
N ALA A 105 37.60 -2.64 47.35
CA ALA A 105 36.23 -2.41 47.86
C ALA A 105 35.60 -1.19 47.17
N GLY A 106 34.42 -1.35 46.57
CA GLY A 106 33.76 -0.32 45.76
C GLY A 106 34.49 0.04 44.45
N GLY A 107 35.57 -0.65 44.12
CA GLY A 107 36.43 -0.36 42.97
C GLY A 107 35.98 -1.03 41.66
N ARG A 108 36.63 -0.64 40.56
CA ARG A 108 36.50 -1.23 39.23
C ARG A 108 37.75 -2.00 38.82
N TYR A 109 37.64 -2.86 37.82
CA TYR A 109 38.74 -3.59 37.22
C TYR A 109 38.43 -3.83 35.74
N LEU A 110 39.23 -3.26 34.86
CA LEU A 110 38.97 -3.25 33.42
C LEU A 110 39.73 -4.38 32.72
N ILE A 111 39.01 -5.16 31.93
CA ILE A 111 39.56 -6.17 31.03
C ILE A 111 39.37 -5.70 29.59
N GLY A 112 40.46 -5.35 28.93
CA GLY A 112 40.43 -5.02 27.50
C GLY A 112 40.42 -6.30 26.66
N GLU A 113 39.49 -6.41 25.71
CA GLU A 113 39.32 -7.57 24.86
C GLU A 113 39.65 -7.23 23.39
N GLY A 114 39.21 -8.07 22.45
CA GLY A 114 39.58 -7.98 21.03
C GLY A 114 39.33 -6.60 20.42
N PRO A 115 40.27 -6.04 19.64
CA PRO A 115 40.03 -4.85 18.85
C PRO A 115 39.26 -5.16 17.55
N GLY A 116 38.44 -4.22 17.11
CA GLY A 116 37.89 -4.19 15.76
C GLY A 116 38.77 -3.42 14.78
N ALA A 117 38.24 -3.14 13.58
CA ALA A 117 38.98 -2.44 12.52
C ALA A 117 38.82 -0.90 12.55
N GLY A 118 37.90 -0.38 13.36
CA GLY A 118 37.55 1.04 13.49
C GLY A 118 37.73 1.58 14.91
N GLY A 119 36.96 2.61 15.27
CA GLY A 119 37.07 3.31 16.55
C GLY A 119 38.20 4.36 16.57
N THR A 120 38.03 5.39 17.38
CA THR A 120 38.97 6.53 17.44
C THR A 120 39.61 6.69 18.83
N VAL A 121 39.03 6.08 19.86
CA VAL A 121 39.45 6.22 21.26
C VAL A 121 39.98 4.89 21.79
N ASP A 122 41.18 4.92 22.38
CA ASP A 122 41.76 3.77 23.07
C ASP A 122 41.12 3.61 24.46
N LEU A 123 41.03 2.38 24.96
CA LEU A 123 40.70 2.13 26.37
C LEU A 123 41.75 2.79 27.28
N PRO A 124 41.40 3.18 28.52
CA PRO A 124 42.43 3.43 29.52
C PRO A 124 43.26 2.16 29.73
N ALA A 125 44.45 2.28 30.31
CA ALA A 125 45.32 1.12 30.52
C ALA A 125 44.58 0.05 31.33
N ALA A 126 44.20 -1.05 30.66
CA ALA A 126 43.40 -2.10 31.26
C ALA A 126 44.21 -2.88 32.31
N ASP A 127 43.51 -3.38 33.33
CA ASP A 127 44.11 -4.15 34.42
C ASP A 127 44.43 -5.59 33.98
N ALA A 128 43.66 -6.12 33.03
CA ALA A 128 43.96 -7.33 32.28
C ALA A 128 43.65 -7.14 30.79
N ALA A 129 44.23 -8.01 29.96
CA ALA A 129 43.97 -8.04 28.53
C ALA A 129 43.65 -9.47 28.08
N GLY A 130 42.65 -9.60 27.22
CA GLY A 130 42.25 -10.81 26.54
C GLY A 130 42.12 -10.62 25.03
N THR A 131 41.58 -11.62 24.36
CA THR A 131 41.37 -11.62 22.91
C THR A 131 39.96 -12.06 22.53
N LEU A 132 39.01 -11.99 23.46
CA LEU A 132 37.62 -12.35 23.19
C LEU A 132 37.04 -11.37 22.17
N ALA A 133 36.38 -11.90 21.15
CA ALA A 133 35.60 -11.11 20.20
C ALA A 133 34.14 -11.16 20.66
N LEU A 134 33.68 -10.09 21.29
CA LEU A 134 32.33 -10.01 21.84
C LEU A 134 31.37 -9.57 20.73
N SER A 135 30.12 -10.03 20.81
CA SER A 135 29.07 -9.48 19.94
C SER A 135 28.67 -8.10 20.44
N ALA A 136 28.48 -7.16 19.52
CA ALA A 136 27.93 -5.85 19.86
C ALA A 136 26.45 -5.90 20.28
N THR A 137 25.71 -6.93 19.90
CA THR A 137 24.25 -6.94 20.03
C THR A 137 23.67 -8.10 20.84
N SER A 138 24.35 -9.26 20.93
CA SER A 138 23.82 -10.41 21.69
C SER A 138 24.90 -11.40 22.10
N GLY A 139 25.01 -11.66 23.40
CA GLY A 139 26.06 -12.52 23.98
C GLY A 139 25.90 -12.75 25.48
N THR A 140 26.72 -13.65 26.01
CA THR A 140 26.78 -13.95 27.45
C THR A 140 28.21 -13.83 27.95
N VAL A 141 28.41 -13.09 29.04
CA VAL A 141 29.68 -13.03 29.78
C VAL A 141 29.48 -13.63 31.16
N ALA A 142 30.42 -14.46 31.61
CA ALA A 142 30.42 -15.05 32.93
C ALA A 142 31.74 -14.75 33.66
N LEU A 143 31.66 -14.38 34.93
CA LEU A 143 32.78 -14.37 35.86
C LEU A 143 32.86 -15.76 36.48
N VAL A 144 34.03 -16.41 36.39
CA VAL A 144 34.18 -17.83 36.72
C VAL A 144 35.31 -18.03 37.72
N ASN A 145 35.05 -18.79 38.79
CA ASN A 145 36.05 -19.32 39.71
C ASN A 145 36.71 -20.55 39.08
N GLY A 146 37.70 -20.27 38.23
CA GLY A 146 38.46 -21.24 37.47
C GLY A 146 38.84 -20.68 36.10
N THR A 147 39.90 -21.24 35.50
CA THR A 147 40.41 -20.83 34.18
C THR A 147 40.16 -21.86 33.08
N ALA A 148 39.49 -22.98 33.40
CA ALA A 148 39.01 -23.92 32.40
C ALA A 148 37.69 -23.40 31.80
N ALA A 149 37.54 -23.52 30.48
CA ALA A 149 36.32 -23.13 29.78
C ALA A 149 35.09 -23.83 30.36
N LEU A 150 34.00 -23.08 30.52
CA LEU A 150 32.69 -23.64 30.84
C LEU A 150 32.22 -24.55 29.69
N THR A 151 31.35 -25.52 30.00
CA THR A 151 30.77 -26.44 29.02
C THR A 151 29.26 -26.30 28.88
N CYS A 152 28.62 -25.59 29.82
CA CYS A 152 27.18 -25.33 29.81
C CYS A 152 26.78 -24.43 28.62
N LYS A 153 25.59 -24.64 28.06
CA LYS A 153 25.10 -23.86 26.89
C LYS A 153 23.62 -23.45 26.99
N THR A 154 22.96 -23.86 28.06
CA THR A 154 21.59 -23.47 28.38
C THR A 154 21.58 -22.76 29.73
N ALA A 155 20.58 -21.91 29.97
CA ALA A 155 20.45 -21.25 31.27
C ALA A 155 20.37 -22.27 32.43
N ALA A 156 19.68 -23.40 32.24
CA ALA A 156 19.57 -24.45 33.25
C ALA A 156 20.90 -25.16 33.52
N ASP A 157 21.69 -25.46 32.48
CA ASP A 157 22.99 -26.11 32.66
C ASP A 157 24.01 -25.16 33.30
N CYS A 158 23.96 -23.87 32.94
CA CYS A 158 24.87 -22.87 33.51
C CYS A 158 24.49 -22.51 34.95
N ALA A 159 23.18 -22.49 35.27
CA ALA A 159 22.71 -22.39 36.65
C ALA A 159 23.26 -23.48 37.57
N ALA A 160 23.53 -24.66 37.02
CA ALA A 160 24.01 -25.82 37.75
C ALA A 160 25.54 -25.89 37.88
N ASP A 161 26.30 -25.01 37.20
CA ASP A 161 27.77 -25.00 37.28
C ASP A 161 28.23 -24.11 38.45
N PRO A 162 28.76 -24.70 39.55
CA PRO A 162 29.11 -23.95 40.76
C PRO A 162 30.34 -23.05 40.59
N ARG A 163 30.98 -23.06 39.41
CA ARG A 163 32.11 -22.19 39.10
C ARG A 163 31.67 -20.81 38.66
N ILE A 164 30.43 -20.63 38.20
CA ILE A 164 29.92 -19.33 37.78
C ILE A 164 29.64 -18.47 39.02
N VAL A 165 30.20 -17.27 39.03
CA VAL A 165 30.17 -16.31 40.14
C VAL A 165 29.18 -15.18 39.87
N ASP A 166 29.12 -14.73 38.63
CA ASP A 166 28.17 -13.73 38.10
C ASP A 166 28.05 -13.96 36.58
N LEU A 167 26.88 -13.72 36.00
CA LEU A 167 26.60 -13.96 34.59
C LEU A 167 25.67 -12.89 34.00
N VAL A 168 26.12 -12.23 32.93
CA VAL A 168 25.28 -11.29 32.17
C VAL A 168 25.00 -11.81 30.78
N GLY A 169 23.72 -12.04 30.48
CA GLY A 169 23.21 -12.21 29.12
C GLY A 169 22.63 -10.89 28.60
N PHE A 170 23.04 -10.49 27.39
CA PHE A 170 22.54 -9.28 26.74
C PHE A 170 21.98 -9.57 25.34
N GLY A 171 21.12 -8.67 24.86
CA GLY A 171 20.37 -8.83 23.62
C GLY A 171 19.39 -9.98 23.70
N THR A 172 19.62 -10.99 22.86
CA THR A 172 18.77 -12.19 22.73
C THR A 172 19.40 -13.43 23.35
N ALA A 173 20.38 -13.25 24.25
CA ALA A 173 21.14 -14.35 24.84
C ALA A 173 20.23 -15.47 25.39
N VAL A 174 20.61 -16.72 25.12
CA VAL A 174 19.95 -17.93 25.63
C VAL A 174 20.46 -18.29 27.03
N VAL A 175 21.71 -17.93 27.35
CA VAL A 175 22.27 -18.06 28.71
C VAL A 175 22.27 -16.67 29.35
N ARG A 176 21.54 -16.54 30.46
CA ARG A 176 21.27 -15.29 31.20
C ARG A 176 20.77 -15.59 32.60
N GLU A 177 20.82 -14.61 33.47
CA GLU A 177 20.11 -14.62 34.76
C GLU A 177 18.73 -14.01 34.57
N ALA A 178 17.69 -14.79 34.87
CA ALA A 178 16.26 -14.54 34.62
C ALA A 178 15.90 -14.01 33.21
N ASN A 179 16.17 -12.73 32.90
CA ASN A 179 15.93 -12.08 31.62
C ASN A 179 17.19 -11.38 31.10
N PRO A 180 17.49 -11.44 29.79
CA PRO A 180 18.64 -10.72 29.24
C PRO A 180 18.38 -9.21 29.18
N ILE A 181 19.43 -8.40 29.31
CA ILE A 181 19.35 -6.94 29.11
C ILE A 181 19.37 -6.57 27.63
N ALA A 182 18.43 -5.75 27.17
CA ALA A 182 18.39 -5.24 25.80
C ALA A 182 19.19 -3.92 25.65
N GLY A 183 19.48 -3.54 24.40
CA GLY A 183 20.03 -2.21 24.06
C GLY A 183 21.55 -2.15 23.84
N ALA A 184 22.28 -3.26 24.00
CA ALA A 184 23.68 -3.35 23.55
C ALA A 184 23.78 -3.09 22.02
N SER A 185 24.78 -2.31 21.60
CA SER A 185 25.02 -2.03 20.19
C SER A 185 26.48 -1.68 19.91
N ASN A 186 26.82 -1.33 18.67
CA ASN A 186 28.15 -0.81 18.33
C ASN A 186 28.52 0.45 19.12
N THR A 187 27.55 1.21 19.63
CA THR A 187 27.78 2.47 20.37
C THR A 187 27.34 2.40 21.83
N ALA A 188 26.77 1.30 22.29
CA ALA A 188 26.24 1.18 23.65
C ALA A 188 26.75 -0.08 24.34
N SER A 189 27.26 0.07 25.56
CA SER A 189 27.50 -1.03 26.50
C SER A 189 26.23 -1.35 27.28
N VAL A 190 26.26 -2.43 28.06
CA VAL A 190 25.29 -2.67 29.15
C VAL A 190 26.02 -2.60 30.48
N ALA A 191 25.57 -1.76 31.39
CA ALA A 191 26.25 -1.46 32.65
C ALA A 191 25.32 -1.56 33.86
N ARG A 192 25.82 -2.10 34.97
CA ARG A 192 25.18 -2.01 36.28
C ARG A 192 25.26 -0.56 36.79
N PRO A 193 24.27 -0.09 37.57
CA PRO A 193 24.36 1.20 38.24
C PRO A 193 25.51 1.22 39.26
N ALA A 194 25.87 2.40 39.77
CA ALA A 194 26.97 2.57 40.72
C ALA A 194 26.81 1.75 42.02
N SER A 195 25.58 1.36 42.38
CA SER A 195 25.31 0.47 43.51
C SER A 195 25.77 -0.97 43.29
N LEU A 196 26.05 -1.36 42.04
CA LEU A 196 26.43 -2.72 41.63
C LEU A 196 25.44 -3.76 42.17
N ALA A 197 24.15 -3.41 42.14
CA ALA A 197 23.09 -4.29 42.58
C ALA A 197 23.04 -5.55 41.71
N ASP A 198 22.89 -6.69 42.36
CA ASP A 198 22.82 -7.99 41.73
C ASP A 198 21.61 -8.76 42.27
N THR A 199 20.59 -8.87 41.42
CA THR A 199 19.29 -9.47 41.75
C THR A 199 19.03 -10.77 41.01
N ASP A 200 20.06 -11.32 40.34
CA ASP A 200 19.99 -12.46 39.42
C ASP A 200 18.96 -12.23 38.29
N ASP A 201 18.80 -10.98 37.84
CA ASP A 201 17.95 -10.60 36.71
C ASP A 201 18.61 -9.51 35.88
N ASN A 202 19.28 -9.92 34.78
CA ASN A 202 20.14 -9.00 34.03
C ASN A 202 19.37 -7.78 33.49
N ALA A 203 18.09 -7.94 33.13
CA ALA A 203 17.24 -6.85 32.66
C ALA A 203 16.89 -5.80 33.75
N LYS A 204 16.99 -6.16 35.03
CA LYS A 204 16.80 -5.22 36.15
C LYS A 204 18.11 -4.59 36.61
N ASP A 205 19.19 -5.35 36.51
CA ASP A 205 20.47 -4.97 37.07
C ASP A 205 21.32 -4.12 36.13
N PHE A 206 21.09 -4.22 34.82
CA PHE A 206 21.84 -3.50 33.79
C PHE A 206 20.95 -2.52 33.02
N ALA A 207 21.57 -1.46 32.50
CA ALA A 207 20.98 -0.56 31.52
C ALA A 207 21.94 -0.37 30.35
N ALA A 208 21.40 -0.19 29.14
CA ALA A 208 22.23 0.17 28.00
C ALA A 208 22.57 1.67 28.01
N GLY A 209 23.80 2.01 27.66
CA GLY A 209 24.28 3.39 27.65
C GLY A 209 25.63 3.54 26.95
N ASP A 210 26.15 4.77 26.90
CA ASP A 210 27.48 5.02 26.36
C ASP A 210 28.54 4.25 27.18
N PRO A 211 29.55 3.64 26.53
CA PRO A 211 30.55 2.85 27.24
C PRO A 211 31.42 3.71 28.17
N THR A 212 31.59 3.27 29.43
CA THR A 212 32.32 3.99 30.50
C THR A 212 33.47 3.20 31.12
N PRO A 213 34.42 2.68 30.32
CA PRO A 213 35.47 1.78 30.82
C PRO A 213 36.36 2.48 31.85
N THR A 214 36.39 1.94 33.07
CA THR A 214 37.16 2.47 34.21
C THR A 214 38.10 1.40 34.78
N ASN A 215 39.41 1.67 34.77
CA ASN A 215 40.38 0.74 35.36
C ASN A 215 40.45 0.86 36.89
N SER A 216 41.23 0.00 37.54
CA SER A 216 41.42 0.00 39.00
C SER A 216 42.02 1.28 39.59
N LYS A 217 42.58 2.16 38.76
CA LYS A 217 43.12 3.47 39.15
C LYS A 217 42.07 4.59 39.04
N GLY A 218 40.89 4.28 38.51
CA GLY A 218 39.86 5.28 38.22
C GLY A 218 40.09 6.05 36.92
N ASP A 219 41.03 5.60 36.08
CA ASP A 219 41.19 6.18 34.74
C ASP A 219 40.03 5.70 33.86
N SER A 220 39.33 6.64 33.24
CA SER A 220 38.28 6.37 32.26
C SER A 220 38.65 7.00 30.92
N ALA A 221 38.37 6.32 29.81
CA ALA A 221 38.43 6.96 28.50
C ALA A 221 37.37 8.07 28.45
N GLY A 222 37.78 9.32 28.21
CA GLY A 222 36.87 10.46 28.02
C GLY A 222 36.67 11.42 29.21
N GLY A 223 37.52 11.40 30.24
CA GLY A 223 37.38 12.26 31.42
C GLY A 223 37.87 13.71 31.27
N GLY A 224 36.95 14.66 31.10
CA GLY A 224 37.14 16.09 31.36
C GLY A 224 36.33 16.55 32.59
N THR A 225 36.96 16.45 33.77
CA THR A 225 36.70 17.12 35.07
C THR A 225 35.26 17.25 35.62
N GLY A 226 35.02 16.61 36.76
CA GLY A 226 33.86 16.85 37.61
C GLY A 226 33.86 18.24 38.29
N GLY A 227 32.65 18.76 38.47
CA GLY A 227 32.38 19.97 39.26
C GLY A 227 30.94 20.44 39.11
N GLY A 228 30.04 19.87 39.92
CA GLY A 228 28.69 20.42 40.13
C GLY A 228 27.57 19.50 39.68
N THR A 229 26.66 19.22 40.59
CA THR A 229 25.28 18.83 40.30
C THR A 229 24.63 19.92 39.44
N THR A 230 24.85 19.87 38.14
CA THR A 230 23.88 20.36 37.16
C THR A 230 23.26 19.11 36.54
N PRO A 231 21.93 18.96 36.54
CA PRO A 231 21.25 17.97 35.69
C PRO A 231 21.89 18.00 34.30
N PRO A 232 22.00 16.87 33.56
CA PRO A 232 22.42 16.94 32.17
C PRO A 232 21.63 18.07 31.52
N THR A 233 22.32 19.07 30.97
CA THR A 233 21.64 20.17 30.28
C THR A 233 20.68 19.50 29.31
N PRO A 234 19.35 19.74 29.41
CA PRO A 234 18.41 19.12 28.50
C PRO A 234 18.93 19.36 27.08
N PRO A 235 18.96 18.33 26.22
CA PRO A 235 19.43 18.55 24.87
C PRO A 235 18.63 19.72 24.29
N VAL A 236 19.36 20.71 23.78
CA VAL A 236 18.78 21.98 23.32
C VAL A 236 18.40 21.82 21.85
N PRO A 237 17.25 22.37 21.41
CA PRO A 237 16.92 22.44 20.00
C PRO A 237 18.08 22.98 19.16
N GLY A 238 18.32 22.36 18.02
CA GLY A 238 19.27 22.83 17.03
C GLY A 238 18.84 24.14 16.36
N PRO A 239 19.70 24.69 15.50
CA PRO A 239 19.47 25.98 14.86
C PRO A 239 18.40 25.94 13.76
N LEU A 240 18.09 24.75 13.21
CA LEU A 240 17.09 24.59 12.16
C LEU A 240 15.73 24.20 12.73
N ARG A 241 14.68 24.62 12.04
CA ARG A 241 13.28 24.25 12.24
C ARG A 241 12.79 23.43 11.06
N ILE A 242 11.57 22.90 11.14
CA ILE A 242 11.04 22.02 10.09
C ILE A 242 10.82 22.78 8.78
N HIS A 243 10.33 24.03 8.81
CA HIS A 243 10.25 24.88 7.61
C HIS A 243 11.61 25.12 6.92
N ASP A 244 12.72 25.16 7.66
CA ASP A 244 14.06 25.28 7.06
C ASP A 244 14.49 24.01 6.31
N ILE A 245 13.90 22.87 6.67
CA ILE A 245 14.13 21.56 6.06
C ILE A 245 13.22 21.42 4.85
N GLN A 246 11.93 21.72 4.98
CA GLN A 246 10.99 21.65 3.86
C GLN A 246 11.35 22.68 2.78
N GLY A 247 11.51 23.95 3.15
CA GLY A 247 11.76 25.04 2.20
C GLY A 247 10.52 25.40 1.37
N THR A 248 10.72 26.24 0.35
CA THR A 248 9.62 26.84 -0.44
C THR A 248 9.39 26.15 -1.79
N THR A 249 9.93 24.95 -1.96
CA THR A 249 9.85 24.12 -3.17
C THR A 249 9.59 22.67 -2.75
N ARG A 250 9.20 21.80 -3.68
CA ARG A 250 8.98 20.36 -3.41
C ARG A 250 10.21 19.57 -3.02
N VAL A 251 11.40 20.12 -3.30
CA VAL A 251 12.68 19.52 -2.94
C VAL A 251 13.32 20.34 -1.84
N SER A 252 13.67 19.68 -0.75
CA SER A 252 14.31 20.29 0.40
C SER A 252 15.61 21.01 0.01
N PRO A 253 15.83 22.28 0.45
CA PRO A 253 17.13 22.95 0.35
C PRO A 253 18.22 22.27 1.20
N LYS A 254 17.85 21.31 2.04
CA LYS A 254 18.73 20.52 2.91
C LYS A 254 18.90 19.08 2.42
N ASN A 255 18.32 18.69 1.28
CA ASN A 255 18.46 17.34 0.75
C ASN A 255 19.94 16.89 0.73
N GLY A 256 20.19 15.71 1.30
CA GLY A 256 21.53 15.12 1.44
C GLY A 256 22.32 15.60 2.66
N GLN A 257 21.87 16.62 3.39
CA GLN A 257 22.56 17.18 4.56
C GLN A 257 22.06 16.53 5.87
N THR A 258 22.94 16.47 6.87
CA THR A 258 22.55 16.06 8.23
C THR A 258 22.10 17.28 9.02
N VAL A 259 20.88 17.21 9.56
CA VAL A 259 20.33 18.19 10.49
C VAL A 259 20.41 17.64 11.91
N THR A 260 20.59 18.51 12.90
CA THR A 260 20.86 18.13 14.30
C THR A 260 19.82 18.73 15.22
N ASN A 261 19.28 17.89 16.11
CA ASN A 261 18.34 18.26 17.17
C ASN A 261 17.15 19.11 16.68
N VAL A 262 16.55 18.74 15.55
CA VAL A 262 15.34 19.38 15.04
C VAL A 262 14.20 19.14 16.03
N PRO A 263 13.59 20.19 16.61
CA PRO A 263 12.49 20.03 17.53
C PRO A 263 11.19 19.73 16.82
N GLY A 264 10.32 18.94 17.45
CA GLY A 264 8.95 18.73 17.00
C GLY A 264 8.13 17.94 18.00
N VAL A 265 6.81 17.90 17.80
CA VAL A 265 5.90 17.02 18.53
C VAL A 265 5.43 15.92 17.58
N VAL A 266 5.43 14.67 18.06
CA VAL A 266 4.97 13.53 17.28
C VAL A 266 3.47 13.61 17.03
N THR A 267 3.04 13.60 15.77
CA THR A 267 1.63 13.72 15.33
C THR A 267 1.04 12.41 14.84
N GLY A 268 1.89 11.47 14.38
CA GLY A 268 1.47 10.14 13.95
C GLY A 268 2.63 9.14 14.03
N VAL A 269 2.33 7.86 14.22
CA VAL A 269 3.32 6.78 14.29
C VAL A 269 2.88 5.63 13.39
N ARG A 270 3.70 5.27 12.41
CA ARG A 270 3.49 4.16 11.48
C ARG A 270 4.42 3.00 11.86
N GLY A 271 3.85 1.96 12.48
CA GLY A 271 4.58 0.78 12.96
C GLY A 271 4.74 -0.37 11.96
N TYR A 272 4.11 -0.27 10.78
CA TYR A 272 4.05 -1.28 9.72
C TYR A 272 4.40 -0.66 8.36
N GLY A 273 4.64 -1.49 7.34
CA GLY A 273 5.06 -0.99 6.02
C GLY A 273 6.32 -0.14 6.10
N THR A 274 6.30 1.05 5.48
CA THR A 274 7.35 2.07 5.62
C THR A 274 7.32 2.67 7.03
N LYS A 275 8.10 2.07 7.95
CA LYS A 275 8.04 2.43 9.37
C LYS A 275 8.65 3.80 9.65
N GLY A 276 7.95 4.58 10.45
CA GLY A 276 8.40 5.90 10.86
C GLY A 276 7.34 6.64 11.68
N PHE A 277 7.54 7.93 11.84
CA PHE A 277 6.61 8.79 12.57
C PHE A 277 6.71 10.21 12.04
N TRP A 278 5.63 10.98 12.15
CA TRP A 278 5.62 12.39 11.78
C TRP A 278 5.90 13.24 13.01
N ILE A 279 6.71 14.28 12.82
CA ILE A 279 6.87 15.36 13.80
C ILE A 279 6.41 16.66 13.17
N GLN A 280 5.82 17.53 13.98
CA GLN A 280 5.43 18.87 13.56
C GLN A 280 5.97 19.94 14.52
N ASP A 281 6.40 21.07 13.97
CA ASP A 281 6.95 22.17 14.74
C ASP A 281 5.83 22.84 15.56
N THR A 282 6.20 23.31 16.75
CA THR A 282 5.29 24.04 17.65
C THR A 282 5.52 25.55 17.61
N ALA A 283 6.56 26.00 16.90
CA ALA A 283 6.87 27.39 16.65
C ALA A 283 6.95 27.64 15.13
N PRO A 284 5.80 27.58 14.42
CA PRO A 284 5.76 27.71 12.98
C PRO A 284 6.20 29.11 12.52
N ASP A 285 6.68 29.22 11.29
CA ASP A 285 6.90 30.51 10.65
C ASP A 285 5.57 31.13 10.15
N ALA A 286 5.65 32.12 9.27
CA ALA A 286 4.48 32.78 8.68
C ALA A 286 4.43 32.64 7.15
N ASP A 287 5.27 31.78 6.57
CA ASP A 287 5.32 31.54 5.13
C ASP A 287 4.37 30.40 4.79
N PRO A 288 3.26 30.66 4.07
CA PRO A 288 2.34 29.59 3.69
C PRO A 288 2.98 28.57 2.73
N ALA A 289 4.14 28.87 2.14
CA ALA A 289 4.85 27.98 1.22
C ALA A 289 5.82 27.01 1.92
N THR A 290 5.90 26.97 3.25
CA THR A 290 6.74 26.03 3.99
C THR A 290 5.89 25.12 4.87
N SER A 291 6.15 23.81 4.82
CA SER A 291 5.53 22.87 5.75
C SER A 291 6.24 22.88 7.10
N GLU A 292 5.46 22.69 8.16
CA GLU A 292 5.94 22.53 9.53
C GLU A 292 5.97 21.07 9.98
N GLY A 293 5.58 20.13 9.11
CA GLY A 293 5.62 18.70 9.33
C GLY A 293 6.76 18.03 8.57
N VAL A 294 7.29 16.93 9.08
CA VAL A 294 8.26 16.08 8.35
C VAL A 294 8.14 14.63 8.80
N PHE A 295 8.31 13.70 7.86
CA PHE A 295 8.36 12.27 8.18
C PHE A 295 9.75 11.84 8.65
N VAL A 296 9.80 11.04 9.71
CA VAL A 296 11.04 10.47 10.26
C VAL A 296 11.06 8.97 9.96
N TYR A 297 11.84 8.60 8.94
CA TYR A 297 11.94 7.22 8.47
C TYR A 297 12.90 6.39 9.33
N THR A 298 12.41 5.26 9.83
CA THR A 298 13.13 4.39 10.78
C THR A 298 13.62 3.07 10.18
N GLY A 299 13.42 2.86 8.87
CA GLY A 299 13.80 1.61 8.21
C GLY A 299 13.00 0.42 8.75
N SER A 300 13.70 -0.63 9.18
CA SER A 300 13.07 -1.82 9.75
C SER A 300 12.74 -1.69 11.25
N ALA A 301 13.29 -0.67 11.93
CA ALA A 301 13.08 -0.45 13.35
C ALA A 301 11.65 0.00 13.61
N THR A 302 11.03 -0.50 14.68
CA THR A 302 9.74 0.01 15.13
C THR A 302 9.97 1.32 15.88
N PRO A 303 9.26 2.42 15.55
CA PRO A 303 9.40 3.69 16.26
C PRO A 303 9.14 3.53 17.77
N ALA A 304 10.06 3.98 18.60
CA ALA A 304 9.95 3.96 20.06
C ALA A 304 9.44 5.31 20.61
N VAL A 305 8.45 5.89 19.94
CA VAL A 305 7.82 7.19 20.29
C VAL A 305 6.30 7.06 20.24
N LYS A 306 5.59 8.02 20.84
CA LYS A 306 4.13 8.10 20.88
C LYS A 306 3.65 9.47 20.43
N VAL A 307 2.44 9.53 19.89
CA VAL A 307 1.77 10.81 19.61
C VAL A 307 1.76 11.67 20.88
N GLY A 308 2.13 12.94 20.75
CA GLY A 308 2.29 13.88 21.86
C GLY A 308 3.66 13.85 22.55
N ASP A 309 4.60 13.00 22.11
CA ASP A 309 6.00 13.12 22.54
C ASP A 309 6.64 14.36 21.91
N SER A 310 7.25 15.22 22.74
CA SER A 310 8.14 16.27 22.26
C SER A 310 9.52 15.68 22.07
N VAL A 311 10.08 15.82 20.88
CA VAL A 311 11.33 15.17 20.49
C VAL A 311 12.34 16.14 19.91
N LEU A 312 13.62 15.75 19.98
CA LEU A 312 14.69 16.27 19.15
C LEU A 312 15.17 15.16 18.22
N VAL A 313 15.18 15.45 16.93
CA VAL A 313 15.59 14.49 15.89
C VAL A 313 16.85 14.99 15.20
N THR A 314 17.88 14.16 15.20
CA THR A 314 19.06 14.31 14.33
C THR A 314 18.95 13.27 13.22
N GLY A 315 19.12 13.66 11.96
CA GLY A 315 18.97 12.75 10.84
C GLY A 315 19.48 13.35 9.54
N LYS A 316 19.59 12.52 8.50
CA LYS A 316 19.93 12.98 7.15
C LYS A 316 18.65 13.27 6.38
N VAL A 317 18.52 14.49 5.87
CA VAL A 317 17.41 14.87 4.99
C VAL A 317 17.54 14.14 3.66
N SER A 318 16.46 13.57 3.17
CA SER A 318 16.37 12.88 1.89
C SER A 318 15.05 13.19 1.21
N GLU A 319 15.06 13.26 -0.12
CA GLU A 319 13.84 13.17 -0.93
C GLU A 319 13.54 11.71 -1.23
N TYR A 320 12.33 11.28 -0.88
CA TYR A 320 11.81 9.99 -1.25
C TYR A 320 10.73 10.15 -2.33
N TYR A 321 10.86 9.40 -3.42
CA TYR A 321 9.84 9.34 -4.46
C TYR A 321 9.20 7.95 -4.42
N PRO A 322 7.96 7.81 -3.91
CA PRO A 322 7.27 6.52 -3.85
C PRO A 322 7.21 5.78 -5.20
N ASN A 323 7.07 6.53 -6.30
CA ASN A 323 7.15 6.00 -7.67
C ASN A 323 7.74 7.04 -8.63
N SER A 324 9.06 7.23 -8.56
CA SER A 324 9.78 8.21 -9.39
C SER A 324 9.54 8.05 -10.91
N SER A 325 9.41 6.82 -11.40
CA SER A 325 9.14 6.53 -12.82
C SER A 325 7.70 6.88 -13.23
N GLY A 326 6.75 6.70 -12.32
CA GLY A 326 5.34 7.05 -12.51
C GLY A 326 5.03 8.54 -12.32
N GLY A 327 6.05 9.36 -12.01
CA GLY A 327 5.88 10.80 -11.84
C GLY A 327 5.35 11.21 -10.46
N SER A 328 5.49 10.38 -9.42
CA SER A 328 5.09 10.75 -8.06
C SER A 328 5.74 12.06 -7.59
N GLN A 329 5.07 12.77 -6.67
CA GLN A 329 5.68 13.85 -5.90
C GLN A 329 6.82 13.32 -5.01
N SER A 330 7.72 14.22 -4.58
CA SER A 330 8.67 13.93 -3.51
C SER A 330 7.97 13.90 -2.15
N ILE A 331 8.62 13.25 -1.20
CA ILE A 331 8.35 13.36 0.23
C ILE A 331 9.67 13.71 0.90
N THR A 332 9.72 14.82 1.63
CA THR A 332 10.90 15.16 2.45
C THR A 332 10.90 14.32 3.72
N GLU A 333 11.99 13.57 3.95
CA GLU A 333 12.13 12.71 5.14
C GLU A 333 13.47 12.83 5.86
N LEU A 334 13.46 12.56 7.17
CA LEU A 334 14.66 12.37 7.98
C LEU A 334 15.00 10.89 8.09
N THR A 335 16.13 10.50 7.51
CA THR A 335 16.65 9.13 7.51
C THR A 335 17.75 8.92 8.53
N ALA A 336 17.98 7.65 8.92
CA ALA A 336 18.94 7.25 9.96
C ALA A 336 18.81 8.08 11.26
N PRO A 337 17.59 8.21 11.82
CA PRO A 337 17.32 9.17 12.87
C PRO A 337 17.93 8.74 14.22
N LYS A 338 18.48 9.73 14.95
CA LYS A 338 18.69 9.69 16.39
C LYS A 338 17.64 10.56 17.05
N VAL A 339 16.81 9.95 17.89
CA VAL A 339 15.65 10.58 18.50
C VAL A 339 15.86 10.70 20.01
N THR A 340 15.61 11.89 20.56
CA THR A 340 15.56 12.10 22.01
C THR A 340 14.19 12.60 22.41
N VAL A 341 13.48 11.88 23.27
CA VAL A 341 12.20 12.32 23.83
C VAL A 341 12.46 13.24 25.02
N LEU A 342 11.95 14.46 24.95
CA LEU A 342 12.08 15.49 25.99
C LEU A 342 10.95 15.40 27.02
N SER A 343 9.73 15.16 26.55
CA SER A 343 8.51 15.03 27.36
C SER A 343 7.44 14.26 26.59
N SER A 344 6.45 13.73 27.30
CA SER A 344 5.34 12.96 26.73
C SER A 344 3.99 13.56 27.11
N GLY A 345 2.95 13.29 26.31
CA GLY A 345 1.58 13.76 26.57
C GLY A 345 1.36 15.24 26.29
N ASN A 346 2.22 15.85 25.48
CA ASN A 346 2.03 17.22 25.00
C ASN A 346 0.86 17.27 24.01
N PRO A 347 0.13 18.39 23.91
CA PRO A 347 -0.86 18.56 22.85
C PRO A 347 -0.15 18.55 21.49
N ALA A 348 -0.66 17.75 20.55
CA ALA A 348 -0.25 17.83 19.16
C ALA A 348 -0.74 19.17 18.54
N PRO A 349 -0.01 19.74 17.57
CA PRO A 349 -0.51 20.86 16.78
C PRO A 349 -1.91 20.59 16.23
N ALA A 350 -2.77 21.61 16.28
CA ALA A 350 -4.13 21.53 15.77
C ALA A 350 -4.10 21.21 14.27
N PRO A 351 -4.97 20.32 13.77
CA PRO A 351 -5.02 20.02 12.35
C PRO A 351 -5.37 21.24 11.51
N VAL A 352 -4.73 21.39 10.35
CA VAL A 352 -5.20 22.32 9.31
C VAL A 352 -6.47 21.76 8.69
N VAL A 353 -7.57 22.51 8.76
CA VAL A 353 -8.84 22.11 8.14
C VAL A 353 -8.71 22.26 6.63
N LEU A 354 -9.02 21.22 5.86
CA LEU A 354 -9.03 21.21 4.40
C LEU A 354 -10.48 21.33 3.93
N ASP A 355 -10.81 22.40 3.22
CA ASP A 355 -12.15 22.63 2.66
C ASP A 355 -12.12 23.58 1.45
N GLY A 356 -13.26 23.77 0.81
CA GLY A 356 -13.37 24.68 -0.34
C GLY A 356 -13.08 26.16 -0.06
N SER A 357 -12.84 26.57 1.20
CA SER A 357 -12.44 27.95 1.52
C SER A 357 -10.94 28.18 1.40
N ASN A 358 -10.13 27.12 1.46
CA ASN A 358 -8.68 27.22 1.38
C ASN A 358 -8.02 26.38 0.29
N ILE A 359 -8.69 25.36 -0.27
CA ILE A 359 -8.18 24.61 -1.41
C ILE A 359 -8.39 25.45 -2.70
N PRO A 360 -7.32 25.90 -3.40
CA PRO A 360 -7.44 26.70 -4.61
C PRO A 360 -8.06 25.94 -5.78
N ALA A 361 -8.82 26.62 -6.64
CA ALA A 361 -9.49 26.02 -7.79
C ALA A 361 -8.52 25.62 -8.93
N ALA A 362 -7.42 26.35 -9.14
CA ALA A 362 -6.42 25.92 -10.10
C ALA A 362 -5.63 24.75 -9.51
N TYR A 363 -5.44 23.69 -10.28
CA TYR A 363 -4.92 22.45 -9.72
C TYR A 363 -3.41 22.45 -9.56
N ALA A 364 -2.66 22.70 -10.64
CA ALA A 364 -1.21 22.64 -10.64
C ALA A 364 -0.60 23.79 -11.47
N PRO A 365 0.64 24.21 -11.15
CA PRO A 365 1.38 25.15 -12.00
C PRO A 365 1.71 24.53 -13.36
N ASP A 366 1.77 25.38 -14.39
CA ASP A 366 2.19 24.97 -15.74
C ASP A 366 3.72 24.91 -15.82
N ALA A 367 4.26 23.71 -16.04
CA ALA A 367 5.69 23.48 -16.26
C ALA A 367 6.01 23.14 -17.73
N ALA A 368 5.08 23.36 -18.67
CA ALA A 368 5.24 23.08 -20.10
C ALA A 368 5.69 21.64 -20.39
N GLY A 369 5.19 20.67 -19.62
CA GLY A 369 5.55 19.24 -19.66
C GLY A 369 6.81 18.89 -18.84
N GLY A 370 7.44 19.88 -18.19
CA GLY A 370 8.59 19.71 -17.32
C GLY A 370 8.21 19.37 -15.88
N SER A 371 9.24 19.21 -15.03
CA SER A 371 9.05 18.98 -13.59
C SER A 371 8.71 20.29 -12.85
N ILE A 372 7.77 20.21 -11.92
CA ILE A 372 7.42 21.29 -10.97
C ILE A 372 8.28 21.26 -9.69
N ASP A 373 9.19 20.29 -9.55
CA ASP A 373 10.01 20.09 -8.33
C ASP A 373 10.76 21.36 -7.89
N GLY A 374 11.29 22.11 -8.87
CA GLY A 374 12.10 23.31 -8.64
C GLY A 374 11.32 24.63 -8.66
N LEU A 375 10.00 24.58 -8.83
CA LEU A 375 9.16 25.78 -8.79
C LEU A 375 8.87 26.14 -7.34
N THR A 376 8.91 27.45 -7.04
CA THR A 376 8.44 27.96 -5.75
C THR A 376 6.95 27.69 -5.62
N LEU A 377 6.55 27.16 -4.46
CA LEU A 377 5.15 26.88 -4.17
C LEU A 377 4.34 28.18 -4.16
N ASP A 378 3.17 28.18 -4.79
CA ASP A 378 2.12 29.17 -4.61
C ASP A 378 0.81 28.52 -4.09
N PRO A 379 0.76 28.21 -2.78
CA PRO A 379 -0.38 27.58 -2.12
C PRO A 379 -1.69 28.38 -2.20
N SER A 380 -1.60 29.67 -2.53
CA SER A 380 -2.78 30.53 -2.68
C SER A 380 -3.44 30.38 -4.05
N THR A 381 -2.70 29.87 -5.04
CA THR A 381 -3.14 29.75 -6.42
C THR A 381 -3.38 28.30 -6.81
N TYR A 382 -2.53 27.36 -6.40
CA TYR A 382 -2.57 25.97 -6.86
C TYR A 382 -2.85 24.96 -5.75
N ALA A 383 -3.84 24.07 -5.95
CA ALA A 383 -4.17 23.00 -5.01
C ALA A 383 -2.99 22.06 -4.73
N LEU A 384 -2.22 21.71 -5.76
CA LEU A 384 -1.07 20.83 -5.62
C LEU A 384 0.07 21.50 -4.83
N ASP A 385 0.21 22.83 -4.90
CA ASP A 385 1.15 23.58 -4.07
C ASP A 385 0.64 23.73 -2.63
N PHE A 386 -0.68 23.85 -2.46
CA PHE A 386 -1.31 23.88 -1.14
C PHE A 386 -1.11 22.57 -0.38
N TYR A 387 -1.40 21.43 -1.00
CA TYR A 387 -1.15 20.13 -0.36
C TYR A 387 0.33 19.91 -0.07
N GLU A 388 1.21 20.31 -0.98
CA GLU A 388 2.66 20.25 -0.75
C GLU A 388 3.11 21.10 0.44
N SER A 389 2.59 22.32 0.57
CA SER A 389 2.90 23.18 1.72
C SER A 389 2.43 22.61 3.06
N LEU A 390 1.64 21.54 3.05
CA LEU A 390 1.16 20.83 4.23
C LEU A 390 1.79 19.44 4.38
N GLU A 391 2.82 19.09 3.58
CA GLU A 391 3.46 17.77 3.62
C GLU A 391 3.87 17.38 5.05
N GLY A 392 3.36 16.27 5.55
CA GLY A 392 3.64 15.76 6.89
C GLY A 392 2.97 16.52 8.05
N MET A 393 2.28 17.64 7.79
CA MET A 393 1.50 18.35 8.80
C MET A 393 0.24 17.57 9.15
N ASN A 394 -0.22 17.72 10.39
CA ASN A 394 -1.53 17.24 10.80
C ASN A 394 -2.62 18.05 10.08
N VAL A 395 -3.50 17.36 9.35
CA VAL A 395 -4.61 17.95 8.60
C VAL A 395 -5.92 17.29 8.99
N GLN A 396 -7.05 17.93 8.68
CA GLN A 396 -8.37 17.31 8.84
C GLN A 396 -9.32 17.69 7.71
N VAL A 397 -10.23 16.78 7.42
CA VAL A 397 -11.50 17.03 6.74
C VAL A 397 -12.64 16.70 7.72
N ALA A 398 -13.82 17.28 7.52
CA ALA A 398 -14.97 16.98 8.36
C ALA A 398 -16.27 17.08 7.56
N ASP A 399 -17.21 16.16 7.83
CA ASP A 399 -18.53 16.13 7.19
C ASP A 399 -18.40 16.16 5.66
N VAL A 400 -17.59 15.23 5.13
CA VAL A 400 -17.18 15.18 3.72
C VAL A 400 -17.75 13.95 3.00
N PRO A 401 -18.18 14.10 1.72
CA PRO A 401 -18.67 13.00 0.93
C PRO A 401 -17.56 12.02 0.55
N VAL A 402 -17.90 10.73 0.56
CA VAL A 402 -17.09 9.65 -0.02
C VAL A 402 -17.32 9.64 -1.53
N VAL A 403 -16.24 9.77 -2.29
CA VAL A 403 -16.27 9.89 -3.77
C VAL A 403 -15.59 8.73 -4.48
N GLN A 404 -14.92 7.85 -3.72
CA GLN A 404 -14.58 6.49 -4.11
C GLN A 404 -14.83 5.58 -2.91
N ALA A 405 -15.52 4.47 -3.15
CA ALA A 405 -15.84 3.50 -2.14
C ALA A 405 -14.59 2.90 -1.47
N THR A 406 -14.78 2.31 -0.28
CA THR A 406 -13.72 1.57 0.40
C THR A 406 -13.25 0.41 -0.48
N ASP A 407 -11.95 0.37 -0.76
CA ASP A 407 -11.34 -0.65 -1.61
C ASP A 407 -10.76 -1.83 -0.82
N LYS A 408 -10.20 -2.81 -1.55
CA LYS A 408 -9.56 -4.01 -0.97
C LYS A 408 -8.31 -3.73 -0.13
N TYR A 409 -7.73 -2.54 -0.24
CA TYR A 409 -6.58 -2.09 0.53
C TYR A 409 -7.00 -1.33 1.79
N ASN A 410 -8.30 -1.15 2.02
CA ASN A 410 -8.88 -0.37 3.11
C ASN A 410 -8.54 1.12 2.97
N GLU A 411 -8.69 1.61 1.75
CA GLU A 411 -8.55 3.01 1.35
C GLU A 411 -9.89 3.49 0.81
N LEU A 412 -10.19 4.78 0.99
CA LEU A 412 -11.31 5.44 0.32
C LEU A 412 -10.90 6.84 -0.09
N TRP A 413 -11.68 7.48 -0.97
CA TRP A 413 -11.47 8.88 -1.30
C TRP A 413 -12.65 9.73 -0.86
N VAL A 414 -12.32 10.93 -0.36
CA VAL A 414 -13.29 11.97 -0.07
C VAL A 414 -13.01 13.19 -0.93
N ASP A 415 -13.97 14.10 -0.98
CA ASP A 415 -13.79 15.38 -1.64
C ASP A 415 -14.18 16.55 -0.73
N ALA A 416 -13.22 17.41 -0.43
CA ALA A 416 -13.37 18.56 0.46
C ALA A 416 -13.92 19.82 -0.26
N VAL A 417 -14.10 19.78 -1.58
CA VAL A 417 -14.52 20.93 -2.39
C VAL A 417 -15.94 20.72 -2.93
N ALA A 418 -16.93 21.39 -2.33
CA ALA A 418 -18.33 21.26 -2.75
C ALA A 418 -18.61 21.75 -4.20
N THR A 419 -17.73 22.58 -4.78
CA THR A 419 -17.87 23.11 -6.14
C THR A 419 -17.31 22.20 -7.23
N ASP A 420 -16.62 21.12 -6.87
CA ASP A 420 -16.19 20.12 -7.86
C ASP A 420 -17.42 19.47 -8.53
N PRO A 421 -17.35 19.15 -9.83
CA PRO A 421 -18.48 18.64 -10.61
C PRO A 421 -18.97 17.31 -10.05
N ARG A 422 -20.20 17.27 -9.53
CA ARG A 422 -20.79 16.09 -8.90
C ARG A 422 -21.48 15.18 -9.91
N THR A 423 -21.41 13.87 -9.65
CA THR A 423 -22.38 12.93 -10.22
C THR A 423 -23.73 13.06 -9.49
N GLU A 424 -24.81 12.58 -10.11
CA GLU A 424 -26.11 12.49 -9.43
C GLU A 424 -26.08 11.59 -8.18
N ARG A 425 -25.04 10.75 -8.05
CA ARG A 425 -24.91 9.68 -7.06
C ARG A 425 -23.84 9.95 -6.01
N GLY A 426 -23.25 11.15 -6.02
CA GLY A 426 -22.38 11.68 -4.96
C GLY A 426 -20.87 11.61 -5.23
N GLY A 427 -20.45 10.94 -6.31
CA GLY A 427 -19.07 10.99 -6.83
C GLY A 427 -18.69 12.31 -7.48
N VAL A 428 -17.47 12.40 -8.01
CA VAL A 428 -16.92 13.61 -8.66
C VAL A 428 -16.47 13.30 -10.08
N VAL A 429 -17.08 13.94 -11.07
CA VAL A 429 -16.87 13.62 -12.50
C VAL A 429 -15.57 14.21 -13.01
N TYR A 430 -14.79 13.43 -13.77
CA TYR A 430 -13.64 13.94 -14.49
C TYR A 430 -14.00 14.34 -15.93
N LEU A 431 -14.02 15.66 -16.19
CA LEU A 431 -14.57 16.23 -17.43
C LEU A 431 -13.54 16.58 -18.51
N GLY A 432 -12.24 16.55 -18.19
CA GLY A 432 -11.21 16.91 -19.17
C GLY A 432 -9.81 16.98 -18.60
N TYR A 433 -8.81 16.85 -19.47
CA TYR A 433 -7.40 17.03 -19.11
C TYR A 433 -7.08 18.41 -18.53
N ASP A 434 -7.85 19.43 -18.92
CA ASP A 434 -7.76 20.82 -18.45
C ASP A 434 -8.71 21.15 -17.29
N LYS A 435 -9.45 20.14 -16.78
CA LYS A 435 -10.43 20.27 -15.70
C LYS A 435 -10.21 19.23 -14.58
N PRO A 436 -9.01 19.17 -13.98
CA PRO A 436 -8.76 18.30 -12.82
C PRO A 436 -9.57 18.73 -11.58
N ASN A 437 -10.07 17.74 -10.84
CA ASN A 437 -10.80 17.91 -9.58
C ASN A 437 -9.81 18.11 -8.42
N ASN A 438 -9.97 19.19 -7.65
CA ASN A 438 -8.97 19.71 -6.74
C ASN A 438 -9.17 19.31 -5.26
N GLY A 439 -10.39 18.96 -4.85
CA GLY A 439 -10.68 18.65 -3.46
C GLY A 439 -10.49 17.19 -3.04
N ARG A 440 -10.11 16.32 -3.98
CA ARG A 440 -9.95 14.87 -3.77
C ARG A 440 -8.78 14.55 -2.85
N ILE A 441 -9.05 13.81 -1.78
CA ILE A 441 -8.05 13.37 -0.80
C ILE A 441 -8.30 11.91 -0.45
N MET A 442 -7.23 11.09 -0.45
CA MET A 442 -7.31 9.70 -0.01
C MET A 442 -7.30 9.62 1.52
N ILE A 443 -8.08 8.70 2.09
CA ILE A 443 -8.05 8.37 3.52
C ILE A 443 -7.49 6.96 3.67
N GLN A 444 -6.48 6.83 4.53
CA GLN A 444 -5.91 5.54 4.95
C GLN A 444 -5.90 5.45 6.47
N SER A 445 -6.07 4.24 7.03
CA SER A 445 -5.87 4.05 8.46
C SER A 445 -4.38 4.15 8.81
N LEU A 446 -4.06 4.91 9.86
CA LEU A 446 -2.73 4.91 10.48
C LEU A 446 -2.58 3.86 11.59
N PRO A 447 -3.59 3.60 12.44
CA PRO A 447 -3.57 2.48 13.36
C PRO A 447 -3.68 1.13 12.62
N PRO A 448 -3.12 0.04 13.18
CA PRO A 448 -3.35 -1.29 12.63
C PRO A 448 -4.84 -1.61 12.50
N LEU A 449 -5.25 -2.22 11.40
CA LEU A 449 -6.67 -2.58 11.14
C LEU A 449 -7.26 -3.52 12.20
N THR A 450 -6.41 -4.27 12.91
CA THR A 450 -6.81 -5.12 14.05
C THR A 450 -7.18 -4.33 15.30
N GLU A 451 -6.67 -3.10 15.43
CA GLU A 451 -6.97 -2.18 16.52
C GLU A 451 -8.15 -1.27 16.15
N GLN A 452 -8.14 -0.75 14.93
CA GLN A 452 -9.21 0.09 14.39
C GLN A 452 -9.57 -0.38 12.98
N PRO A 453 -10.70 -1.10 12.81
CA PRO A 453 -11.20 -1.45 11.50
C PRO A 453 -11.44 -0.19 10.66
N PHE A 454 -11.07 -0.25 9.39
CA PHE A 454 -11.37 0.84 8.47
C PHE A 454 -12.85 0.81 8.08
N PRO A 455 -13.52 1.97 7.96
CA PRO A 455 -14.90 2.00 7.53
C PRO A 455 -15.11 1.41 6.14
N VAL A 456 -16.25 0.75 5.95
CA VAL A 456 -16.76 0.36 4.64
C VAL A 456 -17.82 1.39 4.25
N ALA A 457 -17.58 2.11 3.16
CA ALA A 457 -18.48 3.13 2.62
C ALA A 457 -18.55 3.03 1.10
N ASN A 458 -19.67 3.41 0.53
CA ASN A 458 -19.88 3.53 -0.91
C ASN A 458 -19.74 4.99 -1.35
N VAL A 459 -19.69 5.23 -2.66
CA VAL A 459 -19.80 6.59 -3.21
C VAL A 459 -21.14 7.21 -2.76
N GLY A 460 -21.09 8.49 -2.40
CA GLY A 460 -22.26 9.24 -1.92
C GLY A 460 -22.57 9.07 -0.43
N ASP A 461 -21.93 8.13 0.28
CA ASP A 461 -21.90 8.14 1.74
C ASP A 461 -21.10 9.34 2.27
N GLU A 462 -21.16 9.59 3.58
CA GLU A 462 -20.46 10.72 4.21
C GLU A 462 -19.58 10.24 5.37
N LEU A 463 -18.36 10.78 5.48
CA LEU A 463 -17.58 10.72 6.71
C LEU A 463 -17.97 11.89 7.61
N THR A 464 -18.83 11.61 8.59
CA THR A 464 -19.32 12.59 9.56
C THR A 464 -18.34 12.79 10.71
N GLY A 465 -18.15 14.04 11.13
CA GLY A 465 -17.14 14.45 12.10
C GLY A 465 -15.73 14.48 11.52
N ALA A 466 -14.74 14.70 12.39
CA ALA A 466 -13.36 14.90 11.97
C ALA A 466 -12.70 13.59 11.50
N THR A 467 -12.12 13.63 10.31
CA THR A 467 -11.13 12.67 9.82
C THR A 467 -9.79 13.38 9.74
N ALA A 468 -8.81 12.95 10.54
CA ALA A 468 -7.59 13.72 10.77
C ALA A 468 -6.35 12.82 10.92
N GLY A 469 -5.20 13.37 10.54
CA GLY A 469 -3.90 12.74 10.65
C GLY A 469 -2.84 13.49 9.83
N PRO A 470 -1.57 13.04 9.85
CA PRO A 470 -0.54 13.60 9.00
C PRO A 470 -0.88 13.46 7.51
N LEU A 471 -0.64 14.51 6.73
CA LEU A 471 -0.70 14.47 5.27
C LEU A 471 0.54 13.72 4.73
N ASP A 472 0.30 12.73 3.89
CA ASP A 472 1.30 11.89 3.24
C ASP A 472 1.01 11.83 1.73
N TYR A 473 1.83 11.10 0.98
CA TYR A 473 1.64 10.91 -0.46
C TYR A 473 1.74 9.42 -0.83
N ASN A 474 0.75 8.92 -1.59
CA ASN A 474 0.64 7.50 -1.93
C ASN A 474 1.53 7.11 -3.12
N GLN A 475 2.05 5.88 -3.11
CA GLN A 475 2.88 5.34 -4.20
C GLN A 475 2.19 5.24 -5.57
N PHE A 476 0.86 5.19 -5.59
CA PHE A 476 0.06 5.20 -6.81
C PHE A 476 -0.41 6.61 -7.21
N GLY A 477 -0.04 7.64 -6.45
CA GLY A 477 -0.48 9.01 -6.62
C GLY A 477 -1.61 9.40 -5.65
N GLY A 478 -1.72 10.69 -5.37
CA GLY A 478 -2.69 11.28 -4.45
C GLY A 478 -2.12 11.64 -3.10
N TYR A 479 -2.44 12.85 -2.63
CA TYR A 479 -2.27 13.22 -1.24
C TYR A 479 -3.24 12.42 -0.36
N THR A 480 -2.72 11.96 0.77
CA THR A 480 -3.38 10.99 1.64
C THR A 480 -3.35 11.47 3.07
N ILE A 481 -4.49 11.42 3.77
CA ILE A 481 -4.51 11.56 5.22
C ILE A 481 -4.21 10.19 5.82
N ALA A 482 -3.04 10.05 6.45
CA ALA A 482 -2.71 8.91 7.29
C ALA A 482 -3.48 9.03 8.61
N ALA A 483 -4.75 8.65 8.59
CA ALA A 483 -5.74 9.03 9.58
C ALA A 483 -5.55 8.29 10.91
N ASN A 484 -5.30 9.05 11.98
CA ASN A 484 -5.38 8.56 13.36
C ASN A 484 -6.79 8.69 13.95
N THR A 485 -7.62 9.51 13.32
CA THR A 485 -9.03 9.73 13.62
C THR A 485 -9.79 9.62 12.31
N VAL A 486 -10.82 8.77 12.26
CA VAL A 486 -11.68 8.63 11.08
C VAL A 486 -13.11 8.94 11.50
N GLY A 487 -13.77 9.80 10.72
CA GLY A 487 -15.18 10.14 10.91
C GLY A 487 -16.09 8.92 10.84
N ALA A 488 -17.28 9.04 11.41
CA ALA A 488 -18.28 7.97 11.34
C ALA A 488 -18.93 7.96 9.95
N VAL A 489 -19.07 6.76 9.36
CA VAL A 489 -19.81 6.63 8.10
C VAL A 489 -21.29 6.85 8.34
N GLN A 490 -21.85 7.80 7.60
CA GLN A 490 -23.28 7.90 7.35
C GLN A 490 -23.59 7.23 6.01
N ASP A 491 -24.21 6.06 6.08
CA ASP A 491 -24.73 5.33 4.93
C ASP A 491 -25.94 6.08 4.36
N ASN A 492 -25.83 6.54 3.12
CA ASN A 492 -26.87 7.26 2.40
C ASN A 492 -27.72 6.33 1.51
N GLY A 493 -27.51 5.02 1.61
CA GLY A 493 -28.40 3.99 1.07
C GLY A 493 -28.30 3.84 -0.45
N LEU A 494 -27.10 4.00 -1.02
CA LEU A 494 -26.86 3.83 -2.46
C LEU A 494 -27.41 2.48 -2.96
N GLN A 495 -28.18 2.52 -4.05
CA GLN A 495 -28.80 1.32 -4.63
C GLN A 495 -28.20 1.01 -6.00
N ARG A 496 -27.94 -0.27 -6.25
CA ARG A 496 -27.55 -0.75 -7.58
C ARG A 496 -28.66 -0.54 -8.58
N GLU A 497 -28.31 -0.09 -9.78
CA GLU A 497 -29.27 0.25 -10.81
C GLU A 497 -29.84 -0.97 -11.50
N VAL A 498 -31.07 -0.84 -12.00
CA VAL A 498 -31.74 -1.85 -12.80
C VAL A 498 -32.35 -1.17 -14.00
N VAL A 499 -31.97 -1.61 -15.19
CA VAL A 499 -32.47 -1.02 -16.42
C VAL A 499 -33.93 -1.38 -16.65
N ASP A 500 -34.63 -0.49 -17.35
CA ASP A 500 -35.95 -0.80 -17.87
C ASP A 500 -35.91 -2.00 -18.82
N ARG A 501 -36.92 -2.86 -18.69
CA ARG A 501 -37.10 -4.01 -19.59
C ARG A 501 -37.14 -3.56 -21.06
N GLN A 502 -36.34 -4.21 -21.90
CA GLN A 502 -36.35 -3.99 -23.35
C GLN A 502 -37.69 -4.39 -23.98
N LEU A 503 -38.11 -3.67 -25.03
CA LEU A 503 -39.29 -4.04 -25.82
C LEU A 503 -38.96 -5.18 -26.81
N PRO A 504 -39.95 -5.98 -27.24
CA PRO A 504 -39.74 -7.00 -28.28
C PRO A 504 -39.24 -6.45 -29.62
N SER A 505 -39.49 -5.17 -29.90
CA SER A 505 -39.05 -4.49 -31.12
C SER A 505 -37.66 -3.85 -31.00
N GLU A 506 -37.05 -3.92 -29.82
CA GLU A 506 -35.72 -3.39 -29.54
C GLU A 506 -34.69 -4.53 -29.53
N LEU A 507 -33.52 -4.22 -30.05
CA LEU A 507 -32.31 -5.00 -29.89
C LEU A 507 -31.54 -4.40 -28.71
N SER A 508 -31.28 -5.18 -27.67
CA SER A 508 -30.46 -4.77 -26.53
C SER A 508 -29.05 -5.34 -26.64
N ILE A 509 -28.05 -4.48 -26.58
CA ILE A 509 -26.63 -4.84 -26.67
C ILE A 509 -25.91 -4.23 -25.48
N ALA A 510 -25.17 -5.04 -24.73
CA ALA A 510 -24.39 -4.60 -23.58
C ALA A 510 -22.90 -4.89 -23.75
N THR A 511 -22.06 -4.13 -23.04
CA THR A 511 -20.66 -4.47 -22.76
C THR A 511 -20.47 -4.64 -21.26
N TYR A 512 -19.64 -5.58 -20.85
CA TYR A 512 -19.31 -5.80 -19.45
C TYR A 512 -17.91 -6.40 -19.27
N ASN A 513 -16.98 -5.58 -18.77
CA ASN A 513 -15.70 -6.03 -18.27
C ASN A 513 -15.91 -6.84 -16.97
N VAL A 514 -15.51 -8.11 -16.96
CA VAL A 514 -15.73 -9.05 -15.85
C VAL A 514 -14.51 -9.29 -14.95
N GLU A 515 -13.48 -8.44 -15.06
CA GLU A 515 -12.28 -8.41 -14.21
C GLU A 515 -11.54 -9.76 -14.12
N ASN A 516 -10.75 -10.10 -15.14
CA ASN A 516 -9.92 -11.30 -15.23
C ASN A 516 -10.66 -12.63 -14.93
N LEU A 517 -11.90 -12.78 -15.39
CA LEU A 517 -12.75 -13.91 -15.01
C LEU A 517 -12.17 -15.25 -15.46
N ASP A 518 -11.95 -16.16 -14.50
CA ASP A 518 -11.49 -17.53 -14.72
C ASP A 518 -12.16 -18.52 -13.73
N PRO A 519 -12.10 -19.85 -13.94
CA PRO A 519 -12.75 -20.83 -13.07
C PRO A 519 -12.28 -20.79 -11.60
N SER A 520 -11.11 -20.23 -11.31
CA SER A 520 -10.52 -20.11 -9.97
C SER A 520 -11.17 -19.04 -9.09
N ASP A 521 -11.86 -18.06 -9.68
CA ASP A 521 -12.58 -16.97 -8.98
C ASP A 521 -13.70 -17.46 -8.05
N GLY A 522 -14.17 -18.70 -8.26
CA GLY A 522 -15.16 -19.35 -7.41
C GLY A 522 -16.60 -18.91 -7.67
N ALA A 523 -17.55 -19.73 -7.21
CA ALA A 523 -18.96 -19.62 -7.57
C ALA A 523 -19.63 -18.29 -7.19
N GLU A 524 -19.12 -17.58 -6.18
CA GLU A 524 -19.71 -16.32 -5.72
C GLU A 524 -19.51 -15.19 -6.73
N LYS A 525 -18.30 -15.01 -7.28
CA LYS A 525 -18.03 -14.00 -8.31
C LYS A 525 -18.85 -14.26 -9.57
N PHE A 526 -18.87 -15.50 -10.06
CA PHE A 526 -19.73 -15.89 -11.19
C PHE A 526 -21.21 -15.61 -10.93
N ALA A 527 -21.72 -15.89 -9.71
CA ALA A 527 -23.10 -15.63 -9.36
C ALA A 527 -23.43 -14.13 -9.30
N GLN A 528 -22.52 -13.30 -8.77
CA GLN A 528 -22.70 -11.85 -8.71
C GLN A 528 -22.70 -11.23 -10.12
N LEU A 529 -21.73 -11.58 -10.96
CA LEU A 529 -21.69 -11.15 -12.37
C LEU A 529 -22.94 -11.60 -13.13
N ALA A 530 -23.40 -12.85 -12.89
CA ALA A 530 -24.60 -13.38 -13.51
C ALA A 530 -25.87 -12.61 -13.09
N GLN A 531 -25.95 -12.17 -11.83
CA GLN A 531 -27.01 -11.29 -11.38
C GLN A 531 -26.96 -9.92 -12.07
N GLY A 532 -25.76 -9.37 -12.28
CA GLY A 532 -25.55 -8.16 -13.10
C GLY A 532 -26.16 -8.30 -14.50
N ILE A 533 -25.88 -9.41 -15.19
CA ILE A 533 -26.46 -9.68 -16.52
C ILE A 533 -27.99 -9.85 -16.46
N VAL A 534 -28.50 -10.67 -15.54
CA VAL A 534 -29.91 -11.09 -15.55
C VAL A 534 -30.83 -10.01 -14.98
N THR A 535 -30.47 -9.50 -13.81
CA THR A 535 -31.30 -8.57 -13.05
C THR A 535 -31.03 -7.14 -13.46
N ASN A 536 -29.78 -6.68 -13.38
CA ASN A 536 -29.45 -5.27 -13.55
C ASN A 536 -29.47 -4.82 -15.03
N LEU A 537 -28.92 -5.63 -15.93
CA LEU A 537 -28.96 -5.38 -17.38
C LEU A 537 -30.23 -5.93 -18.07
N GLY A 538 -31.09 -6.64 -17.34
CA GLY A 538 -32.35 -7.15 -17.87
C GLY A 538 -32.20 -8.23 -18.95
N SER A 539 -31.12 -9.03 -18.92
CA SER A 539 -30.78 -10.08 -19.89
C SER A 539 -30.71 -9.58 -21.35
N PRO A 540 -29.68 -8.80 -21.71
CA PRO A 540 -29.51 -8.25 -23.06
C PRO A 540 -29.55 -9.32 -24.16
N ASP A 541 -29.88 -8.92 -25.39
CA ASP A 541 -29.91 -9.87 -26.53
C ASP A 541 -28.49 -10.25 -26.97
N ILE A 542 -27.53 -9.33 -26.84
CA ILE A 542 -26.10 -9.52 -27.10
C ILE A 542 -25.32 -8.89 -25.94
N VAL A 543 -24.30 -9.57 -25.45
CA VAL A 543 -23.34 -9.06 -24.47
C VAL A 543 -21.93 -9.25 -25.05
N ALA A 544 -21.17 -8.16 -25.18
CA ALA A 544 -19.73 -8.21 -25.37
C ALA A 544 -19.07 -8.25 -23.99
N LEU A 545 -18.28 -9.28 -23.74
CA LEU A 545 -17.49 -9.41 -22.51
C LEU A 545 -16.03 -9.13 -22.82
N GLU A 546 -15.41 -8.35 -21.95
CA GLU A 546 -13.98 -8.13 -21.86
C GLU A 546 -13.41 -8.97 -20.71
N GLU A 547 -12.09 -9.04 -20.56
CA GLU A 547 -11.48 -9.61 -19.35
C GLU A 547 -11.81 -11.12 -19.09
N ILE A 548 -12.12 -11.90 -20.14
CA ILE A 548 -12.27 -13.36 -20.05
C ILE A 548 -10.90 -14.04 -20.21
N GLN A 549 -10.53 -14.86 -19.23
CA GLN A 549 -9.29 -15.64 -19.22
C GLN A 549 -9.46 -17.09 -19.71
N ASP A 550 -8.31 -17.77 -19.81
CA ASP A 550 -8.20 -19.17 -20.16
C ASP A 550 -8.89 -20.06 -19.13
N ASP A 551 -9.12 -21.32 -19.51
CA ASP A 551 -9.69 -22.36 -18.66
C ASP A 551 -8.85 -22.64 -17.40
N ASN A 552 -7.60 -22.18 -17.38
CA ASN A 552 -6.66 -22.29 -16.26
C ASN A 552 -6.24 -20.92 -15.68
N GLY A 553 -6.96 -19.84 -16.02
CA GLY A 553 -6.66 -18.48 -15.55
C GLY A 553 -5.26 -18.02 -15.96
N ALA A 554 -4.55 -17.34 -15.06
CA ALA A 554 -3.20 -16.80 -15.30
C ALA A 554 -2.06 -17.84 -15.39
N VAL A 555 -2.36 -19.14 -15.45
CA VAL A 555 -1.33 -20.19 -15.51
C VAL A 555 -0.69 -20.26 -16.91
N SER A 556 0.54 -19.79 -17.02
CA SER A 556 1.30 -19.81 -18.29
C SER A 556 1.86 -21.21 -18.61
N ASP A 557 1.03 -22.06 -19.24
CA ASP A 557 1.39 -23.41 -19.69
C ASP A 557 1.09 -23.68 -21.18
N GLY A 558 0.68 -22.64 -21.92
CA GLY A 558 0.31 -22.71 -23.34
C GLY A 558 -1.18 -22.96 -23.59
N THR A 559 -2.00 -23.07 -22.55
CA THR A 559 -3.46 -23.06 -22.67
C THR A 559 -3.93 -21.69 -23.19
N VAL A 560 -4.80 -21.70 -24.19
CA VAL A 560 -5.43 -20.50 -24.77
C VAL A 560 -6.95 -20.64 -24.93
N ASP A 561 -7.51 -21.76 -24.49
CA ASP A 561 -8.94 -22.04 -24.58
C ASP A 561 -9.67 -21.46 -23.37
N ALA A 562 -10.85 -20.89 -23.58
CA ALA A 562 -11.70 -20.32 -22.53
C ALA A 562 -13.10 -20.97 -22.47
N SER A 563 -13.28 -22.14 -23.09
CA SER A 563 -14.60 -22.76 -23.20
C SER A 563 -15.18 -23.13 -21.83
N ALA A 564 -14.37 -23.60 -20.90
CA ALA A 564 -14.81 -23.92 -19.54
C ALA A 564 -15.15 -22.65 -18.75
N THR A 565 -14.35 -21.59 -18.88
CA THR A 565 -14.61 -20.28 -18.26
C THR A 565 -15.97 -19.73 -18.72
N VAL A 566 -16.17 -19.66 -20.03
CA VAL A 566 -17.41 -19.13 -20.63
C VAL A 566 -18.60 -20.02 -20.29
N GLN A 567 -18.45 -21.35 -20.34
CA GLN A 567 -19.54 -22.27 -20.00
C GLN A 567 -19.96 -22.13 -18.53
N THR A 568 -18.99 -21.97 -17.62
CA THR A 568 -19.25 -21.74 -16.19
C THR A 568 -20.07 -20.46 -16.00
N PHE A 569 -19.74 -19.38 -16.72
CA PHE A 569 -20.49 -18.14 -16.64
C PHE A 569 -21.91 -18.26 -17.22
N ILE A 570 -22.07 -18.91 -18.37
CA ILE A 570 -23.39 -19.20 -18.96
C ILE A 570 -24.26 -20.01 -18.00
N ASP A 571 -23.69 -21.00 -17.32
CA ASP A 571 -24.43 -21.80 -16.35
C ASP A 571 -24.83 -21.00 -15.11
N ALA A 572 -23.97 -20.08 -14.65
CA ALA A 572 -24.33 -19.13 -13.60
C ALA A 572 -25.47 -18.18 -14.02
N ILE A 573 -25.43 -17.66 -15.26
CA ILE A 573 -26.51 -16.83 -15.83
C ILE A 573 -27.83 -17.59 -15.89
N LYS A 574 -27.82 -18.85 -16.36
CA LYS A 574 -29.00 -19.72 -16.34
C LYS A 574 -29.51 -19.96 -14.93
N ALA A 575 -28.62 -20.21 -13.98
CA ALA A 575 -28.98 -20.42 -12.58
C ALA A 575 -29.60 -19.17 -11.93
N ALA A 576 -29.18 -17.97 -12.35
CA ALA A 576 -29.79 -16.69 -11.95
C ALA A 576 -31.16 -16.43 -12.61
N GLY A 577 -31.58 -17.26 -13.58
CA GLY A 577 -32.86 -17.13 -14.30
C GLY A 577 -32.76 -16.47 -15.68
N GLY A 578 -31.54 -16.26 -16.18
CA GLY A 578 -31.26 -15.71 -17.49
C GLY A 578 -31.46 -16.70 -18.64
N PRO A 579 -31.26 -16.23 -19.89
CA PRO A 579 -31.38 -17.07 -21.07
C PRO A 579 -30.22 -18.08 -21.16
N SER A 580 -30.44 -19.12 -21.97
CA SER A 580 -29.35 -19.98 -22.42
C SER A 580 -28.59 -19.28 -23.54
N TYR A 581 -27.67 -18.39 -23.19
CA TYR A 581 -26.81 -17.73 -24.16
C TYR A 581 -26.01 -18.76 -24.99
N ASP A 582 -25.94 -18.51 -26.30
CA ASP A 582 -24.91 -19.07 -27.18
C ASP A 582 -23.75 -18.06 -27.24
N TRP A 583 -22.55 -18.48 -27.68
CA TRP A 583 -21.36 -17.64 -27.59
C TRP A 583 -20.37 -17.80 -28.74
N ARG A 584 -19.58 -16.77 -29.02
CA ARG A 584 -18.48 -16.80 -30.00
C ARG A 584 -17.26 -16.02 -29.49
N SER A 585 -16.08 -16.56 -29.73
CA SER A 585 -14.78 -15.91 -29.49
C SER A 585 -13.72 -16.50 -30.45
N ILE A 586 -12.52 -15.95 -30.44
CA ILE A 586 -11.35 -16.47 -31.14
C ILE A 586 -10.23 -16.58 -30.11
N ASN A 587 -9.71 -17.80 -29.89
CA ASN A 587 -8.58 -18.02 -29.00
C ASN A 587 -7.37 -17.19 -29.47
N PRO A 588 -6.68 -16.47 -28.57
CA PRO A 588 -5.41 -15.82 -28.87
C PRO A 588 -4.29 -16.78 -29.25
N GLU A 589 -3.18 -16.24 -29.75
CA GLU A 589 -1.90 -16.93 -29.66
C GLU A 589 -1.31 -16.74 -28.25
N ASP A 590 -0.71 -17.80 -27.71
CA ASP A 590 -0.14 -17.81 -26.36
C ASP A 590 0.86 -16.65 -26.12
N GLY A 591 0.55 -15.81 -25.14
CA GLY A 591 1.34 -14.66 -24.73
C GLY A 591 1.44 -13.53 -25.78
N LYS A 592 0.57 -13.52 -26.80
CA LYS A 592 0.57 -12.49 -27.87
C LYS A 592 -0.49 -11.42 -27.70
N ASP A 593 -1.48 -11.65 -26.85
CA ASP A 593 -2.47 -10.66 -26.45
C ASP A 593 -2.05 -10.07 -25.09
N GLY A 594 -2.46 -8.83 -24.82
CA GLY A 594 -2.08 -8.12 -23.59
C GLY A 594 -2.96 -8.46 -22.39
N GLY A 595 -2.69 -7.80 -21.25
CA GLY A 595 -3.42 -7.97 -20.00
C GLY A 595 -2.67 -8.88 -19.01
N GLU A 596 -3.37 -9.60 -18.14
CA GLU A 596 -2.74 -10.45 -17.13
C GLU A 596 -1.83 -11.52 -17.78
N PRO A 597 -0.53 -11.55 -17.42
CA PRO A 597 0.39 -12.54 -17.97
C PRO A 597 -0.09 -13.98 -17.75
N GLY A 598 -0.12 -14.77 -18.83
CA GLY A 598 -0.54 -16.17 -18.80
C GLY A 598 -2.04 -16.39 -19.00
N GLY A 599 -2.90 -15.38 -18.81
CA GLY A 599 -4.36 -15.54 -18.92
C GLY A 599 -4.96 -15.26 -20.30
N ASN A 600 -4.13 -14.86 -21.27
CA ASN A 600 -4.50 -14.59 -22.68
C ASN A 600 -5.85 -13.87 -22.84
N ILE A 601 -6.08 -12.78 -22.10
CA ILE A 601 -7.39 -12.12 -22.02
C ILE A 601 -8.01 -11.82 -23.39
N ARG A 602 -9.31 -12.06 -23.53
CA ARG A 602 -10.02 -11.95 -24.81
C ARG A 602 -11.40 -11.32 -24.69
N GLN A 603 -11.98 -11.01 -25.85
CA GLN A 603 -13.37 -10.61 -25.98
C GLN A 603 -14.24 -11.83 -26.28
N VAL A 604 -15.44 -11.86 -25.73
CA VAL A 604 -16.43 -12.93 -25.97
C VAL A 604 -17.79 -12.31 -26.27
N PHE A 605 -18.47 -12.78 -27.31
CA PHE A 605 -19.89 -12.50 -27.48
C PHE A 605 -20.71 -13.56 -26.78
N LEU A 606 -21.63 -13.16 -25.90
CA LEU A 606 -22.81 -13.94 -25.50
C LEU A 606 -24.03 -13.41 -26.23
N PHE A 607 -24.95 -14.26 -26.70
CA PHE A 607 -26.15 -13.80 -27.38
C PHE A 607 -27.32 -14.76 -27.25
N ASN A 608 -28.53 -14.20 -27.11
CA ASN A 608 -29.74 -14.96 -26.85
C ASN A 608 -30.27 -15.51 -28.19
N PRO A 609 -30.16 -16.82 -28.46
CA PRO A 609 -30.54 -17.40 -29.75
C PRO A 609 -32.05 -17.31 -30.02
N ASP A 610 -32.88 -17.07 -29.01
CA ASP A 610 -34.32 -16.86 -29.18
C ASP A 610 -34.67 -15.46 -29.72
N ARG A 611 -33.69 -14.54 -29.71
CA ARG A 611 -33.88 -13.11 -30.05
C ARG A 611 -33.06 -12.68 -31.24
N VAL A 612 -31.83 -13.16 -31.34
CA VAL A 612 -30.87 -12.82 -32.41
C VAL A 612 -30.25 -14.08 -32.98
N SER A 613 -29.82 -14.02 -34.24
CA SER A 613 -29.00 -15.06 -34.84
C SER A 613 -27.61 -14.53 -35.16
N PHE A 614 -26.58 -15.31 -34.87
CA PHE A 614 -25.21 -15.06 -35.31
C PHE A 614 -24.98 -15.66 -36.71
N THR A 615 -24.31 -14.93 -37.60
CA THR A 615 -23.93 -15.41 -38.93
C THR A 615 -22.52 -16.01 -38.85
N ASP A 616 -22.41 -17.33 -38.76
CA ASP A 616 -21.11 -18.00 -38.78
C ASP A 616 -20.51 -18.02 -40.20
N ILE A 617 -19.32 -17.44 -40.34
CA ILE A 617 -18.54 -17.42 -41.59
C ILE A 617 -17.12 -17.89 -41.25
N ALA A 618 -16.72 -19.04 -41.80
CA ALA A 618 -15.43 -19.65 -41.53
C ALA A 618 -14.25 -18.79 -42.02
N GLY A 619 -13.10 -18.93 -41.37
CA GLY A 619 -11.84 -18.28 -41.76
C GLY A 619 -11.25 -17.34 -40.71
N GLY A 620 -11.97 -17.07 -39.62
CA GLY A 620 -11.44 -16.32 -38.48
C GLY A 620 -10.53 -17.18 -37.62
N ASP A 621 -9.35 -16.68 -37.31
CA ASP A 621 -8.40 -17.24 -36.33
C ASP A 621 -7.60 -16.10 -35.66
N ALA A 622 -6.65 -16.44 -34.79
CA ALA A 622 -5.86 -15.47 -34.04
C ALA A 622 -5.06 -14.47 -34.89
N THR A 623 -4.71 -14.86 -36.12
CA THR A 623 -3.76 -14.18 -37.01
C THR A 623 -4.35 -13.73 -38.35
N THR A 624 -5.52 -14.24 -38.72
CA THR A 624 -6.19 -13.91 -39.99
C THR A 624 -7.06 -12.67 -39.83
N ALA A 625 -6.73 -11.61 -40.57
CA ALA A 625 -7.50 -10.38 -40.61
C ALA A 625 -8.87 -10.61 -41.28
N VAL A 626 -9.94 -10.19 -40.60
CA VAL A 626 -11.26 -10.08 -41.20
C VAL A 626 -11.31 -8.86 -42.14
N ASP A 627 -12.07 -8.99 -43.22
CA ASP A 627 -12.32 -7.90 -44.17
C ASP A 627 -13.81 -7.80 -44.51
N VAL A 628 -14.17 -6.78 -45.27
CA VAL A 628 -15.54 -6.51 -45.72
C VAL A 628 -15.71 -6.99 -47.16
N THR A 629 -16.81 -7.69 -47.42
CA THR A 629 -17.19 -8.16 -48.75
C THR A 629 -18.63 -7.76 -49.09
N GLY A 630 -18.98 -7.81 -50.38
CA GLY A 630 -20.29 -7.39 -50.87
C GLY A 630 -20.49 -5.87 -50.86
N SER A 631 -21.74 -5.43 -51.06
CA SER A 631 -22.11 -4.02 -51.06
C SER A 631 -23.61 -3.81 -50.79
N GLY A 632 -23.96 -2.65 -50.25
CA GLY A 632 -25.31 -2.29 -49.81
C GLY A 632 -25.88 -3.34 -48.85
N LYS A 633 -27.11 -3.79 -49.10
CA LYS A 633 -27.77 -4.82 -48.28
C LYS A 633 -27.07 -6.20 -48.28
N ARG A 634 -26.06 -6.40 -49.15
CA ARG A 634 -25.25 -7.63 -49.23
C ARG A 634 -23.86 -7.45 -48.60
N THR A 635 -23.59 -6.31 -47.99
CA THR A 635 -22.36 -6.12 -47.20
C THR A 635 -22.30 -7.19 -46.10
N SER A 636 -21.15 -7.84 -46.00
CA SER A 636 -20.91 -8.98 -45.11
C SER A 636 -19.44 -8.97 -44.66
N LEU A 637 -19.13 -9.68 -43.58
CA LEU A 637 -17.75 -9.98 -43.21
C LEU A 637 -17.19 -11.13 -44.05
N THR A 638 -15.87 -11.20 -44.24
CA THR A 638 -15.19 -12.36 -44.82
C THR A 638 -15.06 -13.54 -43.84
N ALA A 639 -15.09 -13.25 -42.54
CA ALA A 639 -15.12 -14.21 -41.43
C ALA A 639 -15.98 -13.63 -40.28
N SER A 640 -16.71 -14.48 -39.57
CA SER A 640 -17.59 -14.09 -38.47
C SER A 640 -17.72 -15.29 -37.52
N PRO A 641 -17.16 -15.22 -36.30
CA PRO A 641 -16.38 -14.10 -35.76
C PRO A 641 -15.07 -13.87 -36.53
N GLY A 642 -14.52 -12.66 -36.44
CA GLY A 642 -13.24 -12.30 -37.03
C GLY A 642 -12.45 -11.31 -36.17
N ARG A 643 -11.14 -11.20 -36.38
CA ARG A 643 -10.26 -10.21 -35.71
C ARG A 643 -9.90 -9.06 -36.65
N ILE A 644 -9.95 -7.82 -36.16
CA ILE A 644 -9.60 -6.63 -36.93
C ILE A 644 -8.07 -6.48 -36.99
N ASP A 645 -7.50 -6.72 -38.18
CA ASP A 645 -6.07 -6.56 -38.49
C ASP A 645 -5.12 -7.07 -37.38
N PRO A 646 -5.21 -8.34 -36.96
CA PRO A 646 -4.52 -8.87 -35.77
C PRO A 646 -2.99 -8.83 -35.84
N GLY A 647 -2.41 -8.68 -37.04
CA GLY A 647 -0.97 -8.55 -37.25
C GLY A 647 -0.43 -7.13 -37.15
N ASN A 648 -1.29 -6.12 -36.91
CA ASN A 648 -0.88 -4.72 -36.81
C ASN A 648 -0.07 -4.45 -35.53
N GLU A 649 0.95 -3.60 -35.62
CA GLU A 649 1.76 -3.20 -34.46
C GLU A 649 0.96 -2.52 -33.35
N ALA A 650 -0.19 -1.92 -33.68
CA ALA A 650 -1.12 -1.33 -32.71
C ALA A 650 -1.56 -2.33 -31.63
N TRP A 651 -1.58 -3.62 -31.95
CA TRP A 651 -2.01 -4.70 -31.04
C TRP A 651 -0.85 -5.39 -30.31
N THR A 652 0.38 -4.85 -30.40
CA THR A 652 1.53 -5.41 -29.69
C THR A 652 1.26 -5.45 -28.19
N SER A 653 1.28 -6.65 -27.60
CA SER A 653 0.94 -6.87 -26.19
C SER A 653 -0.40 -6.24 -25.79
N SER A 654 -1.39 -6.29 -26.69
CA SER A 654 -2.74 -5.79 -26.45
C SER A 654 -3.77 -6.70 -27.13
N ARG A 655 -5.03 -6.60 -26.68
CA ARG A 655 -6.12 -7.44 -27.18
C ARG A 655 -6.53 -6.98 -28.56
N LYS A 656 -6.90 -7.92 -29.43
CA LYS A 656 -7.28 -7.66 -30.82
C LYS A 656 -8.80 -7.68 -30.94
N PRO A 657 -9.46 -6.62 -31.45
CA PRO A 657 -10.91 -6.53 -31.48
C PRO A 657 -11.60 -7.72 -32.16
N LEU A 658 -12.69 -8.19 -31.54
CA LEU A 658 -13.55 -9.24 -32.08
C LEU A 658 -14.74 -8.62 -32.79
N VAL A 659 -14.96 -8.95 -34.06
CA VAL A 659 -16.14 -8.50 -34.81
C VAL A 659 -17.03 -9.68 -35.20
N GLY A 660 -18.34 -9.49 -35.09
CA GLY A 660 -19.35 -10.48 -35.43
C GLY A 660 -20.51 -9.88 -36.24
N GLN A 661 -21.10 -10.71 -37.10
CA GLN A 661 -22.28 -10.35 -37.90
C GLN A 661 -23.54 -11.00 -37.32
N PHE A 662 -24.37 -10.19 -36.68
CA PHE A 662 -25.65 -10.59 -36.12
C PHE A 662 -26.81 -10.24 -37.05
N SER A 663 -27.97 -10.86 -36.81
CA SER A 663 -29.24 -10.48 -37.43
C SER A 663 -30.33 -10.37 -36.38
N PHE A 664 -31.03 -9.25 -36.38
CA PHE A 664 -32.23 -9.00 -35.58
C PHE A 664 -33.38 -8.64 -36.52
N HIS A 665 -34.48 -9.39 -36.45
CA HIS A 665 -35.61 -9.22 -37.37
C HIS A 665 -35.20 -9.16 -38.87
N ASN A 666 -34.26 -10.02 -39.27
CA ASN A 666 -33.70 -10.10 -40.64
C ASN A 666 -32.92 -8.85 -41.08
N LYS A 667 -32.46 -8.02 -40.15
CA LYS A 667 -31.59 -6.88 -40.42
C LYS A 667 -30.19 -7.18 -39.90
N PRO A 668 -29.13 -7.10 -40.74
CA PRO A 668 -27.77 -7.31 -40.29
C PRO A 668 -27.34 -6.17 -39.35
N VAL A 669 -26.61 -6.55 -38.31
CA VAL A 669 -25.95 -5.66 -37.34
C VAL A 669 -24.52 -6.19 -37.15
N PHE A 670 -23.54 -5.32 -37.39
CA PHE A 670 -22.12 -5.60 -37.14
C PHE A 670 -21.78 -5.13 -35.75
N VAL A 671 -21.26 -6.03 -34.92
CA VAL A 671 -20.90 -5.75 -33.53
C VAL A 671 -19.40 -5.94 -33.38
N ILE A 672 -18.70 -4.93 -32.86
CA ILE A 672 -17.25 -4.94 -32.62
C ILE A 672 -17.05 -4.84 -31.10
N ALA A 673 -16.46 -5.88 -30.50
CA ALA A 673 -16.07 -5.90 -29.09
C ALA A 673 -14.59 -5.50 -28.97
N ASN A 674 -14.32 -4.49 -28.15
CA ASN A 674 -13.01 -3.88 -27.97
C ASN A 674 -12.49 -4.06 -26.54
N HIS A 675 -11.17 -4.13 -26.40
CA HIS A 675 -10.49 -4.01 -25.12
C HIS A 675 -9.08 -3.45 -25.34
N PHE A 676 -9.00 -2.12 -25.52
CA PHE A 676 -7.77 -1.44 -25.91
C PHE A 676 -6.70 -1.48 -24.82
N ASN A 677 -5.49 -1.01 -25.14
CA ASN A 677 -4.38 -0.99 -24.20
C ASN A 677 -4.70 -0.18 -22.93
N SER A 678 -4.43 -0.77 -21.76
CA SER A 678 -4.64 -0.13 -20.46
C SER A 678 -3.93 1.21 -20.33
N LYS A 679 -4.40 2.06 -19.41
CA LYS A 679 -3.72 3.31 -19.02
C LYS A 679 -2.46 3.11 -18.19
N GLY A 680 -2.02 1.86 -17.98
CA GLY A 680 -0.82 1.53 -17.24
C GLY A 680 0.42 2.21 -17.82
N GLY A 681 1.20 2.87 -16.95
CA GLY A 681 2.38 3.65 -17.34
C GLY A 681 2.09 5.12 -17.68
N ASP A 682 0.82 5.54 -17.69
CA ASP A 682 0.47 6.98 -17.65
C ASP A 682 0.77 7.54 -16.25
N GLN A 683 1.09 8.83 -16.20
CA GLN A 683 1.32 9.55 -14.95
C GLN A 683 -0.01 10.11 -14.42
N GLY A 684 -0.16 10.13 -13.09
CA GLY A 684 -1.34 10.70 -12.42
C GLY A 684 -1.49 12.21 -12.65
N ILE A 685 -2.69 12.75 -12.43
CA ILE A 685 -2.95 14.18 -12.65
C ILE A 685 -2.14 15.07 -11.69
N ASP A 686 -1.80 14.54 -10.53
CA ASP A 686 -0.93 15.08 -9.49
C ASP A 686 0.57 14.83 -9.74
N SER A 687 0.96 14.37 -10.93
CA SER A 687 2.36 14.13 -11.27
C SER A 687 3.24 15.36 -11.04
N ARG A 688 4.51 15.13 -10.66
CA ARG A 688 5.52 16.19 -10.64
C ARG A 688 5.80 16.74 -12.05
N PHE A 689 5.41 16.04 -13.10
CA PHE A 689 5.49 16.55 -14.47
C PHE A 689 4.13 17.12 -14.87
N GLN A 690 4.11 18.39 -15.28
CA GLN A 690 2.87 19.10 -15.63
C GLN A 690 2.98 19.72 -17.03
N ALA A 691 2.23 19.27 -18.03
CA ALA A 691 1.20 18.22 -17.96
C ALA A 691 1.75 16.79 -17.78
N PRO A 692 0.99 15.87 -17.14
CA PRO A 692 1.38 14.47 -16.96
C PRO A 692 1.63 13.75 -18.29
N THR A 693 2.63 12.87 -18.32
CA THR A 693 2.91 12.04 -19.50
C THR A 693 1.89 10.91 -19.62
N ARG A 694 1.23 10.82 -20.78
CA ARG A 694 0.29 9.75 -21.14
C ARG A 694 0.91 8.81 -22.16
N SER A 695 1.85 7.99 -21.72
CA SER A 695 2.67 7.16 -22.61
C SER A 695 1.85 6.07 -23.33
N SER A 696 0.83 5.53 -22.67
CA SER A 696 -0.04 4.48 -23.21
C SER A 696 -1.06 5.00 -24.25
N GLU A 697 -1.41 6.29 -24.19
CA GLU A 697 -2.33 6.96 -25.13
C GLU A 697 -1.84 6.87 -26.59
N VAL A 698 -0.52 6.86 -26.79
CA VAL A 698 0.09 6.70 -28.13
C VAL A 698 -0.33 5.38 -28.78
N GLN A 699 -0.38 4.29 -28.03
CA GLN A 699 -0.81 3.00 -28.57
C GLN A 699 -2.32 2.98 -28.81
N ARG A 700 -3.13 3.49 -27.88
CA ARG A 700 -4.59 3.58 -28.05
C ARG A 700 -4.98 4.38 -29.28
N GLN A 701 -4.25 5.46 -29.58
CA GLN A 701 -4.45 6.23 -30.81
C GLN A 701 -4.23 5.40 -32.08
N LYS A 702 -3.19 4.54 -32.09
CA LYS A 702 -2.95 3.61 -33.21
C LYS A 702 -4.06 2.58 -33.32
N GLN A 703 -4.52 2.03 -32.19
CA GLN A 703 -5.62 1.06 -32.13
C GLN A 703 -6.92 1.65 -32.69
N ALA A 704 -7.27 2.86 -32.25
CA ALA A 704 -8.41 3.62 -32.77
C ALA A 704 -8.32 3.84 -34.29
N THR A 705 -7.12 4.15 -34.80
CA THR A 705 -6.89 4.34 -36.25
C THR A 705 -7.12 3.05 -37.04
N VAL A 706 -6.69 1.90 -36.53
CA VAL A 706 -6.88 0.59 -37.19
C VAL A 706 -8.36 0.21 -37.23
N GLU A 707 -9.08 0.39 -36.12
CA GLU A 707 -10.51 0.13 -36.07
C GLU A 707 -11.30 1.11 -36.96
N GLN A 708 -10.94 2.40 -36.94
CA GLN A 708 -11.53 3.43 -37.81
C GLN A 708 -11.44 3.02 -39.29
N ALA A 709 -10.29 2.49 -39.72
CA ALA A 709 -10.09 2.05 -41.09
C ALA A 709 -10.99 0.85 -41.45
N PHE A 710 -11.22 -0.07 -40.51
CA PHE A 710 -12.14 -1.19 -40.71
C PHE A 710 -13.61 -0.73 -40.79
N VAL A 711 -14.04 0.14 -39.87
CA VAL A 711 -15.38 0.74 -39.89
C VAL A 711 -15.62 1.52 -41.18
N ALA A 712 -14.61 2.26 -41.66
CA ALA A 712 -14.70 2.96 -42.95
C ALA A 712 -14.94 1.99 -44.11
N LYS A 713 -14.36 0.79 -44.11
CA LYS A 713 -14.66 -0.24 -45.13
C LYS A 713 -16.13 -0.68 -45.08
N LEU A 714 -16.68 -0.90 -43.89
CA LEU A 714 -18.10 -1.25 -43.71
C LEU A 714 -19.01 -0.15 -44.26
N LEU A 715 -18.74 1.11 -43.89
CA LEU A 715 -19.53 2.27 -44.33
C LEU A 715 -19.36 2.58 -45.83
N ASN A 716 -18.19 2.31 -46.40
CA ASN A 716 -17.96 2.42 -47.84
C ASN A 716 -18.73 1.34 -48.62
N ALA A 717 -18.83 0.13 -48.08
CA ALA A 717 -19.59 -0.96 -48.68
C ALA A 717 -21.11 -0.73 -48.54
N ASP A 718 -21.57 -0.27 -47.37
CA ASP A 718 -22.95 0.18 -47.12
C ASP A 718 -22.97 1.42 -46.20
N PRO A 719 -23.33 2.61 -46.74
CA PRO A 719 -23.45 3.83 -45.94
C PRO A 719 -24.52 3.76 -44.83
N ASN A 720 -25.40 2.75 -44.86
CA ASN A 720 -26.39 2.49 -43.82
C ASN A 720 -26.08 1.22 -43.02
N ALA A 721 -24.82 0.75 -43.03
CA ALA A 721 -24.38 -0.35 -42.19
C ALA A 721 -24.68 -0.03 -40.73
N ARG A 722 -25.35 -0.96 -40.05
CA ARG A 722 -25.64 -0.89 -38.62
C ARG A 722 -24.44 -1.41 -37.86
N ILE A 723 -23.65 -0.51 -37.31
CA ILE A 723 -22.41 -0.82 -36.62
C ILE A 723 -22.58 -0.41 -35.16
N VAL A 724 -22.27 -1.33 -34.25
CA VAL A 724 -22.16 -1.07 -32.82
C VAL A 724 -20.75 -1.49 -32.42
N SER A 725 -19.92 -0.52 -32.08
CA SER A 725 -18.58 -0.74 -31.55
C SER A 725 -18.63 -0.45 -30.05
N LEU A 726 -18.26 -1.42 -29.23
CA LEU A 726 -18.42 -1.32 -27.78
C LEU A 726 -17.31 -2.04 -27.03
N GLY A 727 -17.11 -1.66 -25.78
CA GLY A 727 -16.18 -2.30 -24.87
C GLY A 727 -15.35 -1.32 -24.09
N ASP A 728 -14.30 -1.84 -23.44
CA ASP A 728 -13.32 -1.06 -22.71
C ASP A 728 -12.28 -0.47 -23.68
N PHE A 729 -12.42 0.82 -24.00
CA PHE A 729 -11.45 1.53 -24.83
C PHE A 729 -10.26 2.06 -24.02
N ASN A 730 -10.29 1.90 -22.69
CA ASN A 730 -9.28 2.36 -21.76
C ASN A 730 -8.93 3.85 -21.93
N ASP A 731 -9.89 4.65 -22.37
CA ASP A 731 -9.67 6.07 -22.56
C ASP A 731 -10.94 6.89 -22.38
N TYR A 732 -10.75 8.19 -22.22
CA TYR A 732 -11.84 9.10 -21.95
C TYR A 732 -12.60 9.45 -23.23
N GLN A 733 -13.87 9.83 -23.08
CA GLN A 733 -14.75 10.32 -24.15
C GLN A 733 -14.20 11.56 -24.89
N PHE A 734 -13.32 12.32 -24.24
CA PHE A 734 -12.64 13.49 -24.81
C PHE A 734 -11.23 13.19 -25.32
N SER A 735 -10.75 11.95 -25.21
CA SER A 735 -9.39 11.57 -25.62
C SER A 735 -9.20 11.63 -27.14
N PRO A 736 -7.96 11.79 -27.64
CA PRO A 736 -7.66 11.69 -29.07
C PRO A 736 -8.11 10.36 -29.69
N ALA A 737 -8.02 9.25 -28.95
CA ALA A 737 -8.39 7.94 -29.45
C ALA A 737 -9.90 7.87 -29.79
N LEU A 738 -10.75 8.38 -28.89
CA LEU A 738 -12.20 8.44 -29.13
C LEU A 738 -12.58 9.50 -30.18
N GLN A 739 -11.83 10.61 -30.29
CA GLN A 739 -12.02 11.57 -31.38
C GLN A 739 -11.82 10.92 -32.76
N THR A 740 -10.81 10.07 -32.92
CA THR A 740 -10.58 9.32 -34.17
C THR A 740 -11.72 8.37 -34.52
N LEU A 741 -12.34 7.74 -33.52
CA LEU A 741 -13.49 6.85 -33.75
C LEU A 741 -14.82 7.60 -33.93
N THR A 742 -14.87 8.90 -33.62
CA THR A 742 -16.10 9.68 -33.73
C THR A 742 -16.04 10.67 -34.90
N GLU A 743 -15.24 11.72 -34.78
CA GLU A 743 -15.13 12.80 -35.77
C GLU A 743 -14.64 12.30 -37.14
N ASP A 744 -13.59 11.46 -37.15
CA ASP A 744 -12.96 10.96 -38.38
C ASP A 744 -13.62 9.70 -38.96
N CYS A 745 -14.39 8.96 -38.15
CA CYS A 745 -14.98 7.68 -38.55
C CYS A 745 -16.48 7.78 -38.86
N GLY A 746 -17.17 8.76 -38.27
CA GLY A 746 -18.62 8.92 -38.39
C GLY A 746 -19.43 7.98 -37.48
N LEU A 747 -18.81 7.41 -36.43
CA LEU A 747 -19.55 6.83 -35.30
C LEU A 747 -19.91 7.94 -34.31
N ARG A 748 -20.95 7.68 -33.52
CA ARG A 748 -21.38 8.54 -32.42
C ARG A 748 -21.22 7.79 -31.12
N ASP A 749 -20.39 8.32 -30.23
CA ASP A 749 -20.21 7.80 -28.88
C ASP A 749 -21.40 8.18 -28.01
N LEU A 750 -22.11 7.17 -27.50
CA LEU A 750 -23.37 7.36 -26.79
C LEU A 750 -23.20 7.90 -25.37
N VAL A 751 -22.01 7.77 -24.76
CA VAL A 751 -21.76 8.39 -23.45
C VAL A 751 -21.87 9.92 -23.51
N ASN A 752 -21.56 10.51 -24.66
CA ASN A 752 -21.69 11.95 -24.89
C ASN A 752 -23.15 12.41 -25.07
N ASP A 753 -24.10 11.49 -25.26
CA ASP A 753 -25.54 11.81 -25.24
C ASP A 753 -26.09 11.95 -23.81
N LEU A 754 -25.38 11.45 -22.80
CA LEU A 754 -25.76 11.59 -21.39
C LEU A 754 -25.46 13.00 -20.84
N PRO A 755 -26.20 13.47 -19.83
CA PRO A 755 -25.78 14.58 -18.96
C PRO A 755 -24.37 14.36 -18.39
N GLU A 756 -23.60 15.44 -18.20
CA GLU A 756 -22.20 15.34 -17.73
C GLU A 756 -22.05 14.60 -16.39
N ASP A 757 -23.01 14.79 -15.48
CA ASP A 757 -23.11 14.14 -14.16
C ASP A 757 -23.43 12.63 -14.20
N GLN A 758 -23.62 12.07 -15.40
CA GLN A 758 -23.88 10.64 -15.64
C GLN A 758 -22.79 9.99 -16.51
N ARG A 759 -21.71 10.71 -16.86
CA ARG A 759 -20.65 10.22 -17.76
C ARG A 759 -19.52 9.54 -17.02
N TYR A 760 -19.74 8.32 -16.54
CA TYR A 760 -18.69 7.50 -15.95
C TYR A 760 -19.06 6.02 -16.00
N SER A 761 -18.06 5.15 -16.05
CA SER A 761 -18.20 3.70 -15.89
C SER A 761 -17.20 3.12 -14.90
N TYR A 762 -16.32 3.97 -14.35
CA TYR A 762 -15.18 3.58 -13.54
C TYR A 762 -14.88 4.68 -12.52
N VAL A 763 -14.42 4.32 -11.32
CA VAL A 763 -13.99 5.27 -10.29
C VAL A 763 -12.53 5.00 -9.92
N TYR A 764 -11.68 6.00 -10.10
CA TYR A 764 -10.25 5.88 -9.82
C TYR A 764 -9.69 7.14 -9.21
N GLN A 765 -8.98 6.98 -8.09
CA GLN A 765 -8.42 8.06 -7.30
C GLN A 765 -9.46 9.15 -6.96
N GLY A 766 -10.69 8.75 -6.64
CA GLY A 766 -11.78 9.68 -6.34
C GLY A 766 -12.37 10.40 -7.55
N ASN A 767 -12.00 10.03 -8.79
CA ASN A 767 -12.66 10.51 -10.00
C ASN A 767 -13.61 9.47 -10.57
N SER A 768 -14.87 9.84 -10.77
CA SER A 768 -15.81 9.16 -11.65
C SER A 768 -15.45 9.50 -13.10
N GLN A 769 -15.04 8.48 -13.88
CA GLN A 769 -14.48 8.63 -15.21
C GLN A 769 -14.99 7.55 -16.18
N VAL A 770 -14.88 7.82 -17.48
CA VAL A 770 -15.30 6.89 -18.55
C VAL A 770 -14.08 6.11 -19.04
N LEU A 771 -14.22 4.79 -19.17
CA LEU A 771 -13.28 3.92 -19.89
C LEU A 771 -13.99 3.03 -20.92
N ASP A 772 -15.23 2.66 -20.61
CA ASP A 772 -16.07 1.83 -21.46
C ASP A 772 -16.94 2.71 -22.35
N HIS A 773 -17.21 2.27 -23.58
CA HIS A 773 -18.02 3.03 -24.51
C HIS A 773 -18.95 2.13 -25.32
N ILE A 774 -20.04 2.72 -25.81
CA ILE A 774 -20.85 2.18 -26.90
C ILE A 774 -20.95 3.25 -28.00
N LEU A 775 -20.28 3.01 -29.12
CA LEU A 775 -20.30 3.83 -30.31
C LEU A 775 -21.21 3.21 -31.37
N VAL A 776 -22.04 4.03 -32.02
CA VAL A 776 -22.99 3.56 -33.04
C VAL A 776 -22.86 4.34 -34.34
N SER A 777 -23.08 3.67 -35.47
CA SER A 777 -23.14 4.35 -36.77
C SER A 777 -24.42 5.19 -36.92
N ASN A 778 -24.38 6.15 -37.86
CA ASN A 778 -25.52 7.01 -38.21
C ASN A 778 -26.75 6.29 -38.81
N ALA A 779 -26.65 4.97 -39.02
CA ALA A 779 -27.78 4.11 -39.36
C ALA A 779 -28.83 4.08 -38.23
N PHE A 780 -28.39 4.20 -36.98
CA PHE A 780 -29.27 4.30 -35.82
C PHE A 780 -29.65 5.75 -35.57
N LYS A 781 -30.95 6.07 -35.72
CA LYS A 781 -31.44 7.43 -35.49
C LYS A 781 -31.49 7.72 -33.98
N PRO A 782 -31.10 8.93 -33.51
CA PRO A 782 -31.04 9.24 -32.08
C PRO A 782 -32.34 8.92 -31.31
N GLN A 783 -33.51 9.18 -31.89
CA GLN A 783 -34.80 8.87 -31.25
C GLN A 783 -35.07 7.36 -31.05
N HIS A 784 -34.28 6.50 -31.69
CA HIS A 784 -34.37 5.04 -31.61
C HIS A 784 -33.25 4.42 -30.78
N VAL A 785 -32.44 5.24 -30.12
CA VAL A 785 -31.35 4.81 -29.25
C VAL A 785 -31.67 5.22 -27.82
N ARG A 786 -31.51 4.28 -26.91
CA ARG A 786 -31.56 4.49 -25.45
C ARG A 786 -30.33 3.83 -24.87
N TYR A 787 -29.47 4.63 -24.27
CA TYR A 787 -28.19 4.21 -23.72
C TYR A 787 -28.18 4.50 -22.22
N ASP A 788 -27.46 3.66 -21.48
CA ASP A 788 -27.31 3.76 -20.04
C ASP A 788 -25.96 3.18 -19.62
N VAL A 789 -25.32 3.80 -18.63
CA VAL A 789 -24.26 3.16 -17.82
C VAL A 789 -24.96 2.66 -16.57
N VAL A 790 -24.85 1.37 -16.27
CA VAL A 790 -25.68 0.75 -15.23
C VAL A 790 -24.84 0.60 -13.97
N HIS A 791 -25.02 1.53 -13.03
CA HIS A 791 -24.17 1.65 -11.85
C HIS A 791 -24.44 0.53 -10.82
N ILE A 792 -23.59 -0.49 -10.84
CA ILE A 792 -23.71 -1.70 -9.99
C ILE A 792 -22.39 -2.11 -9.32
N ASN A 793 -21.28 -1.52 -9.75
CA ASN A 793 -19.91 -1.90 -9.39
C ASN A 793 -19.10 -0.71 -8.89
N SER A 794 -18.78 0.25 -9.76
CA SER A 794 -17.68 1.22 -9.54
C SER A 794 -17.85 2.11 -8.30
N GLU A 795 -19.09 2.26 -7.84
CA GLU A 795 -19.48 3.06 -6.68
C GLU A 795 -19.55 2.28 -5.36
N PHE A 796 -19.41 0.95 -5.40
CA PHE A 796 -19.71 0.07 -4.27
C PHE A 796 -18.44 -0.58 -3.71
N ALA A 797 -18.30 -0.60 -2.39
CA ALA A 797 -17.17 -1.27 -1.72
C ALA A 797 -17.19 -2.80 -1.94
N SER A 798 -18.38 -3.36 -2.15
CA SER A 798 -18.55 -4.74 -2.61
C SER A 798 -18.83 -4.70 -4.10
N GLN A 799 -17.90 -5.17 -4.91
CA GLN A 799 -18.00 -5.14 -6.36
C GLN A 799 -17.66 -6.52 -6.95
N ALA A 800 -18.28 -6.85 -8.08
CA ALA A 800 -17.97 -8.08 -8.83
C ALA A 800 -16.99 -7.82 -9.99
N SER A 801 -16.84 -6.55 -10.36
CA SER A 801 -15.90 -5.97 -11.32
C SER A 801 -15.63 -4.54 -10.85
N ASP A 802 -14.55 -3.91 -11.26
CA ASP A 802 -14.29 -2.49 -11.05
C ASP A 802 -14.98 -1.58 -12.09
N HIS A 803 -15.54 -2.16 -13.16
CA HIS A 803 -16.27 -1.45 -14.22
C HIS A 803 -17.79 -1.60 -14.08
N ASP A 804 -18.53 -0.53 -14.33
CA ASP A 804 -19.97 -0.59 -14.55
C ASP A 804 -20.29 -1.04 -15.99
N PRO A 805 -21.18 -2.04 -16.18
CA PRO A 805 -21.60 -2.43 -17.51
C PRO A 805 -22.43 -1.33 -18.18
N GLN A 806 -22.42 -1.33 -19.50
CA GLN A 806 -23.21 -0.40 -20.30
C GLN A 806 -24.21 -1.16 -21.16
N VAL A 807 -25.36 -0.54 -21.44
CA VAL A 807 -26.35 -1.13 -22.33
C VAL A 807 -26.93 -0.10 -23.29
N VAL A 808 -27.15 -0.53 -24.52
CA VAL A 808 -27.92 0.22 -25.50
C VAL A 808 -29.12 -0.60 -25.97
N ARG A 809 -30.30 0.03 -25.99
CA ARG A 809 -31.50 -0.46 -26.65
C ARG A 809 -31.69 0.33 -27.94
N ILE A 810 -31.69 -0.38 -29.08
CA ILE A 810 -31.81 0.21 -30.41
C ILE A 810 -32.98 -0.37 -31.18
N LYS A 811 -33.58 0.42 -32.08
CA LYS A 811 -34.53 -0.05 -33.10
C LYS A 811 -33.84 -0.04 -34.48
N PRO A 812 -33.34 -1.21 -34.96
CA PRO A 812 -32.66 -1.35 -36.25
C PRO A 812 -33.52 -0.99 -37.47
#